data_AF-M1PWA0-F1
#
_entry.id   AF-M1PWA0-F1
#
_cell.length_a   1.000
_cell.length_b   1.000
_cell.length_c   1.000
_cell.angle_alpha   90.00
_cell.angle_beta   90.00
_cell.angle_gamma   90.00
#
_symmetry.space_group_name_H-M   'P 1'
#
loop_
_entity.id
_entity.type
_entity.pdbx_description
1 polymer ?
#
loop_
_entity_poly.entity_id
_entity_poly.type
_entity_poly.pdbx_seq_one_letter_code
_entity_poly.pdbx_strand_id
1 'polypeptide(L)'
;MIVTKNNSIKEKIRGTLNKSSYKISVTYLSYLKNIKNVFNKNIDLVIVDNNMQGKFELYKKILKISKEKDIPFIFLISEGEDKIFENKEFYPLSIFLSKPFNETELKNNIEMIFYKYEFIKQTTQINEEQEMLLNNIQNQVWFLTDPEVYGRVNKAHAEFLGFEKNKLENQKINQVFSDDSAKQLIQFNKKVFNRKKKYKEEFWLKNSNLEERLISINASPNLNENNEVEFVVCSAEDITEKKEMEKKLMQREQRFLSMIATLPDILVLFNKKGVYKSVWTGHEENLYKEKSELLGSKFEDVLPKEVAAKIRHHLNKALKYNKLQVFEYKLPVLDGDLKYFESRMTAISQNQAVVVIRDITDRKEAEKELEVQKAYFKQLFDNSPDAIATLNINSEVINVNESFTELFGYEIEEIKDKPINQFLAPEKYKKEAYEISNRICSGEVVQKETVRKKKNGEKIEVYLLSYPIKLDDDKVGMYALYRDISERKSLEKNLRESKNKIEELHEIAIEMETIDNEDEIYKLTVDAAENILNFDVCSLDIVEDNMFVVKARSTGVRDDGIDEKAPITTGVAGKVYQSGESKITGDVRDDPDAEPANSAYKSAMTVPIDDFGIFQVISNKKDYFDEVDLELTELLIAHTSAAIKRIRAEERIKYLGYHDSLTDLYNRAYFEEEMERLDVKRNLPFSIIIGDLNNLKKVNDKYGHDKGDEVIKNIAKKLKDNCREDDILARWGGDEFGLLLPQTDNKTAQKVMQRIHMNITNYSYKEIDINLALGLATKTNPFEDIDEIFKEADDNMYDNKSVIKGNVS
;
A
#
# COMPACT_ATOMS: atom_id res chain seq x y z
N MET A 1 -47.99 118.34 9.26
CA MET A 1 -47.50 119.54 8.54
C MET A 1 -48.51 119.95 7.49
N ILE A 2 -48.89 121.23 7.45
CA ILE A 2 -49.80 121.75 6.41
C ILE A 2 -49.01 122.65 5.47
N VAL A 3 -49.13 122.41 4.17
CA VAL A 3 -48.51 123.21 3.11
C VAL A 3 -49.62 123.88 2.30
N THR A 4 -49.88 125.17 2.56
CA THR A 4 -50.93 125.93 1.86
C THR A 4 -50.58 127.42 1.76
N LYS A 5 -51.12 128.11 0.75
CA LYS A 5 -51.15 129.59 0.67
C LYS A 5 -52.53 130.17 0.98
N ASN A 6 -53.56 129.32 1.06
CA ASN A 6 -54.94 129.74 1.25
C ASN A 6 -55.27 129.75 2.75
N ASN A 7 -55.46 130.94 3.32
CA ASN A 7 -55.78 131.09 4.74
C ASN A 7 -57.12 130.45 5.12
N SER A 8 -58.11 130.40 4.22
CA SER A 8 -59.39 129.73 4.50
C SER A 8 -59.22 128.22 4.64
N ILE A 9 -58.47 127.59 3.72
CA ILE A 9 -58.14 126.15 3.78
C ILE A 9 -57.30 125.84 5.02
N LYS A 10 -56.31 126.68 5.33
CA LYS A 10 -55.49 126.57 6.54
C LYS A 10 -56.33 126.56 7.81
N GLU A 11 -57.25 127.51 7.96
CA GLU A 11 -58.11 127.60 9.15
C GLU A 11 -59.12 126.46 9.20
N LYS A 12 -59.61 125.98 8.05
CA LYS A 12 -60.47 124.78 7.98
C LYS A 12 -59.75 123.52 8.46
N ILE A 13 -58.55 123.24 7.93
CA ILE A 13 -57.73 122.10 8.37
C ILE A 13 -57.33 122.25 9.84
N ARG A 14 -56.99 123.46 10.29
CA ARG A 14 -56.70 123.74 11.71
C ARG A 14 -57.92 123.50 12.60
N GLY A 15 -59.11 123.90 12.18
CA GLY A 15 -60.35 123.66 12.90
C GLY A 15 -60.61 122.17 13.10
N THR A 16 -60.43 121.37 12.04
CA THR A 16 -60.57 119.90 12.10
C THR A 16 -59.52 119.25 13.01
N LEU A 17 -58.26 119.69 12.90
CA LEU A 17 -57.13 119.08 13.63
C LEU A 17 -57.00 119.53 15.09
N ASN A 18 -57.39 120.76 15.43
CA ASN A 18 -57.33 121.30 16.81
C ASN A 18 -58.29 120.56 17.76
N LYS A 19 -59.39 120.02 17.24
CA LYS A 19 -60.30 119.15 18.02
C LYS A 19 -59.73 117.75 18.29
N SER A 20 -58.56 117.42 17.71
CA SER A 20 -58.02 116.06 17.64
C SER A 20 -56.58 115.94 18.18
N SER A 21 -56.13 116.84 19.06
CA SER A 21 -54.84 116.79 19.78
C SER A 21 -53.55 116.85 18.95
N TYR A 22 -53.61 117.13 17.63
CA TYR A 22 -52.42 117.20 16.78
C TYR A 22 -51.65 118.52 16.94
N LYS A 23 -50.31 118.45 17.01
CA LYS A 23 -49.44 119.64 16.93
C LYS A 23 -49.26 120.09 15.48
N ILE A 24 -49.83 121.24 15.12
CA ILE A 24 -49.88 121.69 13.72
C ILE A 24 -48.72 122.65 13.40
N SER A 25 -47.76 122.18 12.61
CA SER A 25 -46.79 123.06 11.93
C SER A 25 -47.32 123.47 10.55
N VAL A 26 -47.48 124.77 10.31
CA VAL A 26 -47.91 125.33 9.02
C VAL A 26 -46.71 125.96 8.31
N THR A 27 -46.49 125.58 7.05
CA THR A 27 -45.41 126.10 6.23
C THR A 27 -45.96 126.64 4.91
N TYR A 28 -45.55 127.86 4.52
CA TYR A 28 -45.99 128.47 3.27
C TYR A 28 -45.14 127.99 2.08
N LEU A 29 -45.79 127.80 0.94
CA LEU A 29 -45.17 127.35 -0.33
C LEU A 29 -43.92 128.16 -0.74
N SER A 30 -43.84 129.45 -0.40
CA SER A 30 -42.70 130.32 -0.71
C SER A 30 -41.42 129.98 0.06
N TYR A 31 -41.53 129.31 1.22
CA TYR A 31 -40.39 128.95 2.07
C TYR A 31 -39.82 127.55 1.77
N LEU A 32 -40.38 126.83 0.80
CA LEU A 32 -39.97 125.47 0.43
C LEU A 32 -38.68 125.40 -0.42
N LYS A 33 -37.93 126.51 -0.58
CA LYS A 33 -36.60 126.49 -1.21
C LYS A 33 -35.61 125.56 -0.50
N ASN A 34 -35.78 125.33 0.82
CA ASN A 34 -35.02 124.37 1.62
C ASN A 34 -35.92 123.26 2.21
N ILE A 35 -36.63 122.54 1.32
CA ILE A 35 -37.63 121.54 1.70
C ILE A 35 -37.08 120.43 2.64
N LYS A 36 -35.82 120.00 2.48
CA LYS A 36 -35.20 118.95 3.32
C LYS A 36 -35.16 119.32 4.81
N ASN A 37 -34.87 120.60 5.14
CA ASN A 37 -34.81 121.04 6.54
C ASN A 37 -36.17 121.05 7.22
N VAL A 38 -37.25 121.27 6.46
CA VAL A 38 -38.61 121.27 7.01
C VAL A 38 -39.04 119.85 7.39
N PHE A 39 -38.64 118.87 6.58
CA PHE A 39 -38.92 117.44 6.79
C PHE A 39 -37.98 116.76 7.80
N ASN A 40 -37.05 117.48 8.43
CA ASN A 40 -36.21 116.96 9.52
C ASN A 40 -36.87 117.04 10.92
N LYS A 41 -38.07 117.63 11.01
CA LYS A 41 -38.93 117.49 12.20
C LYS A 41 -39.69 116.16 12.12
N ASN A 42 -40.05 115.58 13.26
CA ASN A 42 -40.98 114.44 13.30
C ASN A 42 -42.33 114.91 12.75
N ILE A 43 -42.67 114.43 11.55
CA ILE A 43 -43.91 114.76 10.84
C ILE A 43 -44.64 113.45 10.62
N ASP A 44 -45.82 113.33 11.22
CA ASP A 44 -46.64 112.12 11.12
C ASP A 44 -47.58 112.14 9.90
N LEU A 45 -47.87 113.34 9.37
CA LEU A 45 -48.75 113.54 8.22
C LEU A 45 -48.41 114.86 7.52
N VAL A 46 -48.38 114.85 6.19
CA VAL A 46 -48.31 116.08 5.38
C VAL A 46 -49.62 116.31 4.64
N ILE A 47 -50.27 117.46 4.83
CA ILE A 47 -51.44 117.86 4.04
C ILE A 47 -51.01 118.99 3.12
N VAL A 48 -51.10 118.78 1.81
CA VAL A 48 -50.65 119.74 0.80
C VAL A 48 -51.85 120.29 0.04
N ASP A 49 -52.07 121.60 0.16
CA ASP A 49 -53.02 122.34 -0.63
C ASP A 49 -52.44 122.71 -1.99
N ASN A 50 -53.03 122.14 -3.03
CA ASN A 50 -52.60 122.32 -4.40
C ASN A 50 -53.53 123.33 -5.10
N ASN A 51 -52.99 124.49 -5.53
CA ASN A 51 -53.68 125.43 -6.41
C ASN A 51 -52.82 125.53 -7.68
N MET A 52 -53.11 124.69 -8.68
CA MET A 52 -52.24 124.46 -9.84
C MET A 52 -52.43 125.54 -10.91
N GLN A 53 -51.76 126.67 -10.75
CA GLN A 53 -51.21 127.39 -11.91
C GLN A 53 -49.69 127.17 -11.92
N GLY A 54 -49.24 126.03 -12.48
CA GLY A 54 -47.86 125.86 -12.98
C GLY A 54 -46.76 125.33 -12.03
N LYS A 55 -47.03 124.47 -11.03
CA LYS A 55 -45.95 123.93 -10.13
C LYS A 55 -45.99 122.42 -9.83
N PHE A 56 -46.00 121.57 -10.87
CA PHE A 56 -45.89 120.10 -10.75
C PHE A 56 -44.53 119.60 -10.18
N GLU A 57 -43.45 120.37 -10.32
CA GLU A 57 -42.13 120.05 -9.75
C GLU A 57 -42.12 119.98 -8.21
N LEU A 58 -42.99 120.75 -7.55
CA LEU A 58 -43.07 120.74 -6.09
C LEU A 58 -43.75 119.47 -5.57
N TYR A 59 -44.78 118.99 -6.27
CA TYR A 59 -45.43 117.70 -6.00
C TYR A 59 -44.39 116.57 -6.00
N LYS A 60 -43.58 116.47 -7.06
CA LYS A 60 -42.51 115.45 -7.16
C LYS A 60 -41.50 115.53 -6.02
N LYS A 61 -41.10 116.74 -5.61
CA LYS A 61 -40.14 116.93 -4.51
C LYS A 61 -40.70 116.48 -3.15
N ILE A 62 -41.95 116.81 -2.86
CA ILE A 62 -42.61 116.39 -1.61
C ILE A 62 -42.83 114.87 -1.62
N LEU A 63 -43.34 114.33 -2.74
CA LEU A 63 -43.54 112.89 -2.93
C LEU A 63 -42.27 112.09 -2.71
N LYS A 64 -41.14 112.53 -3.29
CA LYS A 64 -39.84 111.86 -3.15
C LYS A 64 -39.39 111.81 -1.69
N ILE A 65 -39.53 112.90 -0.94
CA ILE A 65 -39.08 112.96 0.46
C ILE A 65 -40.00 112.16 1.38
N SER A 66 -41.30 112.20 1.14
CA SER A 66 -42.25 111.33 1.84
C SER A 66 -41.91 109.87 1.60
N LYS A 67 -41.59 109.47 0.36
CA LYS A 67 -41.14 108.12 0.00
C LYS A 67 -39.83 107.70 0.68
N GLU A 68 -38.88 108.62 0.83
CA GLU A 68 -37.61 108.36 1.53
C GLU A 68 -37.76 108.24 3.06
N LYS A 69 -38.80 108.87 3.65
CA LYS A 69 -38.99 108.92 5.11
C LYS A 69 -40.23 108.16 5.61
N ASP A 70 -40.93 107.47 4.73
CA ASP A 70 -42.21 106.80 4.99
C ASP A 70 -43.26 107.68 5.68
N ILE A 71 -43.38 108.94 5.23
CA ILE A 71 -44.31 109.90 5.82
C ILE A 71 -45.64 109.89 5.03
N PRO A 72 -46.78 109.56 5.68
CA PRO A 72 -48.10 109.66 5.08
C PRO A 72 -48.41 111.08 4.61
N PHE A 73 -49.14 111.21 3.50
CA PHE A 73 -49.59 112.54 3.05
C PHE A 73 -50.94 112.55 2.33
N ILE A 74 -51.60 113.71 2.37
CA ILE A 74 -52.88 114.01 1.73
C ILE A 74 -52.72 115.21 0.78
N PHE A 75 -53.13 115.04 -0.47
CA PHE A 75 -53.21 116.11 -1.46
C PHE A 75 -54.62 116.69 -1.53
N LEU A 76 -54.75 117.99 -1.32
CA LEU A 76 -55.99 118.71 -1.52
C LEU A 76 -56.03 119.27 -2.95
N ILE A 77 -56.91 118.74 -3.78
CA ILE A 77 -56.99 119.04 -5.23
C ILE A 77 -58.29 119.76 -5.58
N SER A 78 -58.35 120.51 -6.67
CA SER A 78 -59.58 121.20 -7.11
C SER A 78 -60.41 120.30 -8.04
N GLU A 79 -61.73 120.50 -8.12
CA GLU A 79 -62.60 119.78 -9.07
C GLU A 79 -62.03 119.82 -10.50
N GLY A 80 -61.82 118.64 -11.09
CA GLY A 80 -61.24 118.48 -12.44
C GLY A 80 -59.71 118.27 -12.48
N GLU A 81 -58.98 118.42 -11.37
CA GLU A 81 -57.54 118.11 -11.29
C GLU A 81 -57.26 116.60 -11.19
N ASP A 82 -58.26 115.77 -10.91
CA ASP A 82 -58.15 114.31 -10.71
C ASP A 82 -57.51 113.60 -11.92
N LYS A 83 -57.86 114.04 -13.15
CA LYS A 83 -57.31 113.50 -14.42
C LYS A 83 -55.80 113.70 -14.58
N ILE A 84 -55.18 114.63 -13.85
CA ILE A 84 -53.74 114.90 -13.91
C ILE A 84 -52.93 113.79 -13.19
N PHE A 85 -53.60 112.99 -12.35
CA PHE A 85 -52.99 111.98 -11.48
C PHE A 85 -53.32 110.53 -11.86
N GLU A 86 -54.25 110.28 -12.79
CA GLU A 86 -54.65 108.93 -13.23
C GLU A 86 -53.51 108.07 -13.83
N ASN A 87 -52.39 108.67 -14.27
CA ASN A 87 -51.28 107.96 -14.93
C ASN A 87 -49.90 108.20 -14.28
N LYS A 88 -49.84 108.37 -12.94
CA LYS A 88 -48.58 108.70 -12.25
C LYS A 88 -48.25 107.75 -11.09
N GLU A 89 -46.95 107.72 -10.75
CA GLU A 89 -46.36 106.87 -9.72
C GLU A 89 -47.15 106.95 -8.40
N PHE A 90 -47.86 105.86 -8.10
CA PHE A 90 -48.71 105.74 -6.92
C PHE A 90 -47.85 105.50 -5.70
N TYR A 91 -47.85 106.43 -4.74
CA TYR A 91 -47.23 106.21 -3.45
C TYR A 91 -48.26 105.61 -2.49
N PRO A 92 -48.03 104.42 -1.92
CA PRO A 92 -49.04 103.72 -1.11
C PRO A 92 -49.52 104.52 0.10
N LEU A 93 -48.66 105.37 0.66
CA LEU A 93 -48.96 106.27 1.78
C LEU A 93 -49.42 107.66 1.29
N SER A 94 -50.23 107.68 0.23
CA SER A 94 -50.87 108.89 -0.28
C SER A 94 -52.39 108.78 -0.44
N ILE A 95 -53.06 109.91 -0.23
CA ILE A 95 -54.50 110.11 -0.48
C ILE A 95 -54.71 111.43 -1.20
N PHE A 96 -55.69 111.47 -2.09
CA PHE A 96 -56.16 112.66 -2.76
C PHE A 96 -57.55 113.04 -2.23
N LEU A 97 -57.77 114.31 -1.92
CA LEU A 97 -59.02 114.86 -1.38
C LEU A 97 -59.43 116.11 -2.17
N SER A 98 -60.59 116.07 -2.82
CA SER A 98 -61.06 117.16 -3.68
C SER A 98 -61.67 118.33 -2.90
N LYS A 99 -61.58 119.55 -3.44
CA LYS A 99 -62.13 120.79 -2.88
C LYS A 99 -63.41 121.20 -3.63
N PRO A 100 -64.41 121.79 -2.94
CA PRO A 100 -64.43 122.05 -1.50
C PRO A 100 -64.71 120.77 -0.68
N PHE A 101 -63.94 120.51 0.37
CA PHE A 101 -64.16 119.39 1.30
C PHE A 101 -64.78 119.87 2.63
N ASN A 102 -65.52 119.02 3.33
CA ASN A 102 -66.03 119.30 4.68
C ASN A 102 -65.13 118.72 5.80
N GLU A 103 -65.47 118.99 7.07
CA GLU A 103 -64.67 118.53 8.24
C GLU A 103 -64.63 117.00 8.35
N THR A 104 -65.74 116.33 8.05
CA THR A 104 -65.88 114.86 8.09
C THR A 104 -65.03 114.20 7.01
N GLU A 105 -65.05 114.71 5.79
CA GLU A 105 -64.26 114.18 4.66
C GLU A 105 -62.76 114.26 4.93
N LEU A 106 -62.29 115.39 5.47
CA LEU A 106 -60.88 115.54 5.84
C LEU A 106 -60.48 114.55 6.95
N LYS A 107 -61.33 114.40 7.97
CA LYS A 107 -61.07 113.46 9.09
C LYS A 107 -60.98 112.01 8.60
N ASN A 108 -61.94 111.56 7.79
CA ASN A 108 -61.96 110.18 7.27
C ASN A 108 -60.71 109.86 6.43
N ASN A 109 -60.25 110.82 5.62
CA ASN A 109 -59.04 110.65 4.81
C ASN A 109 -57.77 110.61 5.67
N ILE A 110 -57.73 111.37 6.77
CA ILE A 110 -56.64 111.27 7.76
C ILE A 110 -56.61 109.90 8.43
N GLU A 111 -57.76 109.37 8.85
CA GLU A 111 -57.83 108.04 9.45
C GLU A 111 -57.44 106.94 8.45
N MET A 112 -57.90 107.05 7.20
CA MET A 112 -57.58 106.09 6.15
C MET A 112 -56.08 106.04 5.83
N ILE A 113 -55.36 107.18 5.84
CA ILE A 113 -53.92 107.16 5.55
C ILE A 113 -53.09 106.54 6.67
N PHE A 114 -53.46 106.75 7.92
CA PHE A 114 -52.80 106.10 9.06
C PHE A 114 -53.09 104.60 9.08
N TYR A 115 -54.30 104.17 8.74
CA TYR A 115 -54.61 102.74 8.60
C TYR A 115 -53.73 102.07 7.52
N LYS A 116 -53.60 102.71 6.34
CA LYS A 116 -52.69 102.21 5.28
C LYS A 116 -51.23 102.11 5.76
N TYR A 117 -50.77 103.07 6.54
CA TYR A 117 -49.41 103.08 7.11
C TYR A 117 -49.14 101.89 8.02
N GLU A 118 -50.00 101.67 9.02
CA GLU A 118 -49.86 100.55 9.95
C GLU A 118 -49.95 99.20 9.25
N PHE A 119 -50.87 99.04 8.30
CA PHE A 119 -51.03 97.80 7.53
C PHE A 119 -49.77 97.43 6.75
N ILE A 120 -49.16 98.39 6.05
CA ILE A 120 -47.93 98.16 5.28
C ILE A 120 -46.78 97.80 6.22
N LYS A 121 -46.64 98.52 7.33
CA LYS A 121 -45.59 98.27 8.33
C LYS A 121 -45.69 96.87 8.94
N GLN A 122 -46.90 96.45 9.35
CA GLN A 122 -47.14 95.10 9.87
C GLN A 122 -46.84 94.02 8.83
N THR A 123 -47.26 94.23 7.58
CA THR A 123 -47.01 93.27 6.49
C THR A 123 -45.52 93.10 6.21
N THR A 124 -44.77 94.20 6.16
CA THR A 124 -43.30 94.16 5.99
C THR A 124 -42.63 93.43 7.16
N GLN A 125 -43.02 93.72 8.39
CA GLN A 125 -42.47 93.07 9.58
C GLN A 125 -42.73 91.55 9.57
N ILE A 126 -43.96 91.12 9.28
CA ILE A 126 -44.30 89.69 9.20
C ILE A 126 -43.47 88.98 8.10
N ASN A 127 -43.28 89.62 6.95
CA ASN A 127 -42.46 89.06 5.87
C ASN A 127 -40.98 88.93 6.25
N GLU A 128 -40.43 89.93 6.97
CA GLU A 128 -39.05 89.89 7.50
C GLU A 128 -38.88 88.78 8.56
N GLU A 129 -39.84 88.64 9.48
CA GLU A 129 -39.84 87.57 10.50
C GLU A 129 -39.91 86.18 9.84
N GLN A 130 -40.78 85.99 8.84
CA GLN A 130 -40.87 84.72 8.10
C GLN A 130 -39.58 84.40 7.33
N GLU A 131 -38.95 85.39 6.70
CA GLU A 131 -37.65 85.24 6.05
C GLU A 131 -36.57 84.81 7.04
N MET A 132 -36.52 85.45 8.21
CA MET A 132 -35.54 85.12 9.25
C MET A 132 -35.73 83.69 9.77
N LEU A 133 -36.98 83.26 10.00
CA LEU A 133 -37.29 81.90 10.43
C LEU A 133 -36.88 80.87 9.39
N LEU A 134 -37.23 81.10 8.12
CA LEU A 134 -36.91 80.18 7.03
C LEU A 134 -35.38 80.04 6.83
N ASN A 135 -34.64 81.15 6.91
CA ASN A 135 -33.19 81.17 6.69
C ASN A 135 -32.37 80.61 7.87
N ASN A 136 -32.94 80.53 9.07
CA ASN A 136 -32.27 79.91 10.23
C ASN A 136 -32.39 78.38 10.25
N ILE A 137 -33.18 77.77 9.36
CA ILE A 137 -33.26 76.31 9.24
C ILE A 137 -31.99 75.80 8.54
N GLN A 138 -31.24 74.92 9.22
CA GLN A 138 -30.02 74.32 8.67
C GLN A 138 -30.27 73.34 7.53
N ASN A 139 -31.41 72.65 7.55
CA ASN A 139 -31.80 71.76 6.46
C ASN A 139 -32.24 72.56 5.25
N GLN A 140 -32.04 72.00 4.05
CA GLN A 140 -32.49 72.64 2.82
C GLN A 140 -34.02 72.66 2.80
N VAL A 141 -34.63 73.81 2.53
CA VAL A 141 -36.10 73.96 2.43
C VAL A 141 -36.43 74.85 1.25
N TRP A 142 -37.39 74.42 0.42
CA TRP A 142 -37.91 75.24 -0.67
C TRP A 142 -39.38 74.95 -0.94
N PHE A 143 -40.00 75.86 -1.69
CA PHE A 143 -41.37 75.77 -2.14
C PHE A 143 -41.40 75.58 -3.65
N LEU A 144 -42.42 74.92 -4.16
CA LEU A 144 -42.73 74.79 -5.59
C LEU A 144 -44.19 75.17 -5.79
N THR A 145 -44.47 76.13 -6.64
CA THR A 145 -45.85 76.43 -7.11
C THR A 145 -46.15 75.72 -8.43
N ASP A 146 -45.12 75.28 -9.13
CA ASP A 146 -45.17 74.46 -10.34
C ASP A 146 -44.12 73.35 -10.24
N PRO A 147 -44.34 72.14 -10.80
CA PRO A 147 -43.38 71.03 -10.71
C PRO A 147 -41.98 71.34 -11.27
N GLU A 148 -41.84 72.37 -12.11
CA GLU A 148 -40.62 72.71 -12.83
C GLU A 148 -39.97 74.00 -12.36
N VAL A 149 -40.62 74.80 -11.51
CA VAL A 149 -40.16 76.14 -11.13
C VAL A 149 -39.97 76.25 -9.63
N TYR A 150 -38.79 76.72 -9.20
CA TYR A 150 -38.54 77.06 -7.81
C TYR A 150 -39.45 78.22 -7.37
N GLY A 151 -40.15 78.05 -6.26
CA GLY A 151 -40.77 79.15 -5.52
C GLY A 151 -39.74 79.80 -4.60
N ARG A 152 -40.12 80.00 -3.34
CA ARG A 152 -39.19 80.49 -2.30
C ARG A 152 -38.21 79.41 -1.87
N VAL A 153 -36.98 79.80 -1.57
CA VAL A 153 -35.94 78.88 -1.05
C VAL A 153 -35.35 79.42 0.25
N ASN A 154 -34.85 78.56 1.11
CA ASN A 154 -34.07 78.99 2.26
C ASN A 154 -32.59 79.13 1.93
N LYS A 155 -31.86 79.84 2.81
CA LYS A 155 -30.42 80.03 2.70
C LYS A 155 -29.65 78.70 2.52
N ALA A 156 -29.97 77.67 3.29
CA ALA A 156 -29.27 76.38 3.22
C ALA A 156 -29.39 75.69 1.85
N HIS A 157 -30.57 75.75 1.21
CA HIS A 157 -30.75 75.17 -0.12
C HIS A 157 -29.99 75.94 -1.20
N ALA A 158 -30.02 77.28 -1.13
CA ALA A 158 -29.28 78.14 -2.04
C ALA A 158 -27.75 77.93 -1.92
N GLU A 159 -27.23 77.87 -0.69
CA GLU A 159 -25.82 77.60 -0.40
C GLU A 159 -25.38 76.19 -0.86
N PHE A 160 -26.23 75.18 -0.64
CA PHE A 160 -25.96 73.83 -1.11
C PHE A 160 -25.75 73.78 -2.63
N LEU A 161 -26.55 74.52 -3.41
CA LEU A 161 -26.44 74.58 -4.87
C LEU A 161 -25.43 75.64 -5.36
N GLY A 162 -24.95 76.52 -4.49
CA GLY A 162 -23.98 77.56 -4.84
C GLY A 162 -24.58 78.79 -5.54
N PHE A 163 -25.88 79.02 -5.36
CA PHE A 163 -26.60 80.16 -5.94
C PHE A 163 -26.93 81.21 -4.87
N GLU A 164 -26.98 82.48 -5.28
CA GLU A 164 -27.67 83.49 -4.47
C GLU A 164 -29.17 83.19 -4.47
N LYS A 165 -29.81 83.27 -3.30
CA LYS A 165 -31.24 82.99 -3.12
C LYS A 165 -32.13 83.64 -4.19
N ASN A 166 -32.00 84.94 -4.40
CA ASN A 166 -32.81 85.70 -5.37
C ASN A 166 -32.60 85.27 -6.82
N LYS A 167 -31.48 84.62 -7.14
CA LYS A 167 -31.20 84.06 -8.46
C LYS A 167 -31.75 82.64 -8.63
N LEU A 168 -32.10 81.95 -7.55
CA LEU A 168 -32.67 80.61 -7.58
C LEU A 168 -34.21 80.66 -7.56
N GLU A 169 -34.79 81.61 -6.82
CA GLU A 169 -36.24 81.80 -6.77
C GLU A 169 -36.81 82.14 -8.15
N ASN A 170 -37.93 81.52 -8.50
CA ASN A 170 -38.62 81.62 -9.79
C ASN A 170 -37.82 81.09 -11.01
N GLN A 171 -36.67 80.44 -10.81
CA GLN A 171 -35.95 79.76 -11.89
C GLN A 171 -36.50 78.37 -12.17
N LYS A 172 -36.35 77.90 -13.41
CA LYS A 172 -36.68 76.52 -13.76
C LYS A 172 -35.63 75.56 -13.25
N ILE A 173 -36.05 74.42 -12.72
CA ILE A 173 -35.17 73.36 -12.20
C ILE A 173 -34.18 72.89 -13.27
N ASN A 174 -34.58 72.84 -14.54
CA ASN A 174 -33.71 72.45 -15.67
C ASN A 174 -32.68 73.53 -16.09
N GLN A 175 -32.78 74.75 -15.56
CA GLN A 175 -31.77 75.80 -15.71
C GLN A 175 -30.76 75.76 -14.56
N VAL A 176 -31.15 75.19 -13.42
CA VAL A 176 -30.31 75.03 -12.23
C VAL A 176 -29.49 73.74 -12.30
N PHE A 177 -30.10 72.64 -12.76
CA PHE A 177 -29.40 71.37 -13.01
C PHE A 177 -29.38 71.09 -14.51
N SER A 178 -28.19 70.93 -15.08
CA SER A 178 -27.98 70.64 -16.52
C SER A 178 -27.98 69.14 -16.86
N ASP A 179 -28.03 68.28 -15.85
CA ASP A 179 -27.79 66.84 -15.97
C ASP A 179 -29.12 66.06 -15.77
N ASP A 180 -29.09 64.73 -15.86
CA ASP A 180 -30.27 63.88 -15.70
C ASP A 180 -30.98 64.05 -14.34
N SER A 181 -30.30 64.61 -13.33
CA SER A 181 -30.88 65.02 -12.04
C SER A 181 -32.07 65.99 -12.19
N ALA A 182 -32.04 66.91 -13.16
CA ALA A 182 -33.20 67.80 -13.43
C ALA A 182 -34.44 67.00 -13.82
N LYS A 183 -34.28 66.00 -14.70
CA LYS A 183 -35.40 65.17 -15.16
C LYS A 183 -35.98 64.35 -14.02
N GLN A 184 -35.12 63.78 -13.18
CA GLN A 184 -35.53 62.99 -12.01
C GLN A 184 -36.30 63.85 -10.99
N LEU A 185 -35.77 65.03 -10.65
CA LEU A 185 -36.43 65.97 -9.73
C LEU A 185 -37.78 66.44 -10.28
N ILE A 186 -37.86 66.81 -11.56
CA ILE A 186 -39.12 67.23 -12.19
C ILE A 186 -40.14 66.09 -12.20
N GLN A 187 -39.73 64.86 -12.51
CA GLN A 187 -40.63 63.70 -12.46
C GLN A 187 -41.12 63.41 -11.05
N PHE A 188 -40.23 63.49 -10.05
CA PHE A 188 -40.57 63.38 -8.64
C PHE A 188 -41.59 64.46 -8.23
N ASN A 189 -41.34 65.72 -8.59
CA ASN A 189 -42.26 66.82 -8.32
C ASN A 189 -43.62 66.58 -9.00
N LYS A 190 -43.65 66.24 -10.29
CA LYS A 190 -44.89 65.92 -11.02
C LYS A 190 -45.70 64.82 -10.34
N LYS A 191 -45.03 63.79 -9.82
CA LYS A 191 -45.67 62.71 -9.05
C LYS A 191 -46.31 63.23 -7.77
N VAL A 192 -45.64 64.13 -7.04
CA VAL A 192 -46.18 64.78 -5.83
C VAL A 192 -47.41 65.65 -6.17
N PHE A 193 -47.29 66.51 -7.19
CA PHE A 193 -48.37 67.40 -7.64
C PHE A 193 -49.61 66.62 -8.13
N ASN A 194 -49.40 65.57 -8.93
CA ASN A 194 -50.51 64.77 -9.48
C ASN A 194 -51.20 63.89 -8.43
N ARG A 195 -50.43 63.26 -7.55
CA ARG A 195 -50.97 62.30 -6.56
C ARG A 195 -51.41 62.95 -5.26
N LYS A 196 -51.06 64.22 -5.02
CA LYS A 196 -51.49 65.00 -3.85
C LYS A 196 -51.13 64.34 -2.51
N LYS A 197 -49.99 63.65 -2.45
CA LYS A 197 -49.48 62.93 -1.26
C LYS A 197 -48.02 63.26 -0.99
N LYS A 198 -47.61 63.08 0.27
CA LYS A 198 -46.21 63.21 0.68
C LYS A 198 -45.36 62.10 0.08
N TYR A 199 -44.17 62.45 -0.40
CA TYR A 199 -43.17 61.50 -0.89
C TYR A 199 -41.80 61.78 -0.27
N LYS A 200 -41.05 60.71 -0.05
CA LYS A 200 -39.64 60.74 0.34
C LYS A 200 -38.86 59.92 -0.67
N GLU A 201 -37.81 60.50 -1.24
CA GLU A 201 -36.95 59.82 -2.21
C GLU A 201 -35.53 60.37 -2.12
N GLU A 202 -34.53 59.55 -2.45
CA GLU A 202 -33.11 59.88 -2.32
C GLU A 202 -32.53 60.14 -3.71
N PHE A 203 -31.82 61.24 -3.86
CA PHE A 203 -31.26 61.69 -5.13
C PHE A 203 -29.78 62.01 -4.99
N TRP A 204 -28.98 61.57 -5.95
CA TRP A 204 -27.62 62.05 -6.10
C TRP A 204 -27.64 63.42 -6.77
N LEU A 205 -27.25 64.45 -6.00
CA LEU A 205 -27.19 65.84 -6.45
C LEU A 205 -25.78 66.38 -6.23
N LYS A 206 -25.35 67.27 -7.13
CA LYS A 206 -24.09 67.98 -6.98
C LYS A 206 -24.29 69.20 -6.09
N ASN A 207 -23.42 69.37 -5.10
CA ASN A 207 -23.36 70.59 -4.32
C ASN A 207 -22.59 71.72 -5.07
N SER A 208 -22.42 72.87 -4.43
CA SER A 208 -21.71 74.04 -4.95
C SER A 208 -20.25 73.79 -5.33
N ASN A 209 -19.62 72.76 -4.76
CA ASN A 209 -18.27 72.32 -5.09
C ASN A 209 -18.24 71.24 -6.19
N LEU A 210 -19.38 70.96 -6.82
CA LEU A 210 -19.59 69.89 -7.81
C LEU A 210 -19.40 68.46 -7.25
N GLU A 211 -19.42 68.30 -5.93
CA GLU A 211 -19.33 66.99 -5.29
C GLU A 211 -20.69 66.29 -5.30
N GLU A 212 -20.71 65.01 -5.66
CA GLU A 212 -21.92 64.21 -5.55
C GLU A 212 -22.25 63.96 -4.07
N ARG A 213 -23.49 64.30 -3.70
CA ARG A 213 -24.08 64.08 -2.38
C ARG A 213 -25.40 63.36 -2.53
N LEU A 214 -25.64 62.37 -1.68
CA LEU A 214 -26.91 61.67 -1.60
C LEU A 214 -27.85 62.46 -0.70
N ILE A 215 -28.84 63.08 -1.33
CA ILE A 215 -29.79 63.98 -0.69
C ILE A 215 -31.15 63.28 -0.56
N SER A 216 -31.63 63.16 0.68
CA SER A 216 -32.96 62.64 0.97
C SER A 216 -33.97 63.78 0.95
N ILE A 217 -34.84 63.81 -0.07
CA ILE A 217 -35.83 64.86 -0.27
C ILE A 217 -37.21 64.38 0.21
N ASN A 218 -37.82 65.15 1.10
CA ASN A 218 -39.21 65.01 1.52
C ASN A 218 -40.04 66.13 0.90
N ALA A 219 -41.00 65.79 0.05
CA ALA A 219 -41.93 66.72 -0.59
C ALA A 219 -43.35 66.53 -0.06
N SER A 220 -43.96 67.62 0.44
CA SER A 220 -45.30 67.64 1.03
C SER A 220 -46.18 68.66 0.32
N PRO A 221 -47.26 68.24 -0.37
CA PRO A 221 -48.17 69.15 -1.04
C PRO A 221 -49.11 69.84 -0.04
N ASN A 222 -49.39 71.12 -0.27
CA ASN A 222 -50.48 71.88 0.34
C ASN A 222 -51.61 72.04 -0.68
N LEU A 223 -52.86 71.86 -0.24
CA LEU A 223 -54.04 71.82 -1.10
C LEU A 223 -54.95 73.01 -0.79
N ASN A 224 -55.45 73.67 -1.83
CA ASN A 224 -56.46 74.73 -1.69
C ASN A 224 -57.87 74.16 -1.39
N GLU A 225 -58.86 75.03 -1.22
CA GLU A 225 -60.26 74.64 -0.95
C GLU A 225 -60.88 73.76 -2.06
N ASN A 226 -60.38 73.85 -3.30
CA ASN A 226 -60.81 73.02 -4.44
C ASN A 226 -60.05 71.68 -4.54
N ASN A 227 -59.26 71.33 -3.51
CA ASN A 227 -58.44 70.13 -3.44
C ASN A 227 -57.35 70.07 -4.52
N GLU A 228 -56.93 71.21 -5.09
CA GLU A 228 -55.81 71.33 -6.03
C GLU A 228 -54.54 71.73 -5.29
N VAL A 229 -53.37 71.35 -5.81
CA VAL A 229 -52.09 71.67 -5.16
C VAL A 229 -51.79 73.14 -5.34
N GLU A 230 -51.80 73.90 -4.24
CA GLU A 230 -51.46 75.32 -4.23
C GLU A 230 -49.93 75.52 -4.26
N PHE A 231 -49.22 74.73 -3.47
CA PHE A 231 -47.76 74.64 -3.48
C PHE A 231 -47.27 73.33 -2.85
N VAL A 232 -46.02 72.97 -3.09
CA VAL A 232 -45.32 71.85 -2.45
C VAL A 232 -44.18 72.38 -1.60
N VAL A 233 -44.13 71.97 -0.34
CA VAL A 233 -43.00 72.23 0.56
C VAL A 233 -42.03 71.05 0.47
N CYS A 234 -40.81 71.35 0.08
CA CYS A 234 -39.73 70.39 0.02
C CYS A 234 -38.72 70.67 1.14
N SER A 235 -38.25 69.60 1.78
CA SER A 235 -37.13 69.65 2.72
C SER A 235 -36.13 68.56 2.37
N ALA A 236 -34.84 68.84 2.50
CA ALA A 236 -33.81 67.87 2.18
C ALA A 236 -32.67 67.80 3.18
N GLU A 237 -32.15 66.59 3.37
CA GLU A 237 -31.05 66.24 4.26
C GLU A 237 -29.95 65.51 3.48
N ASP A 238 -28.69 65.86 3.72
CA ASP A 238 -27.55 65.11 3.19
C ASP A 238 -27.30 63.87 4.06
N ILE A 239 -27.41 62.68 3.45
CA ILE A 239 -27.26 61.39 4.12
C ILE A 239 -26.03 60.60 3.65
N THR A 240 -25.13 61.25 2.91
CA THR A 240 -23.98 60.59 2.24
C THR A 240 -23.08 59.87 3.25
N GLU A 241 -22.58 60.57 4.27
CA GLU A 241 -21.65 60.00 5.26
C GLU A 241 -22.27 58.82 6.03
N LYS A 242 -23.55 58.96 6.41
CA LYS A 242 -24.28 57.92 7.13
C LYS A 242 -24.35 56.62 6.32
N LYS A 243 -24.70 56.71 5.03
CA LYS A 243 -24.79 55.55 4.13
C LYS A 243 -23.43 54.91 3.86
N GLU A 244 -22.38 55.70 3.72
CA GLU A 244 -21.02 55.16 3.56
C GLU A 244 -20.53 54.40 4.80
N MET A 245 -20.84 54.89 6.01
CA MET A 245 -20.49 54.19 7.25
C MET A 245 -21.25 52.87 7.41
N GLU A 246 -22.56 52.85 7.14
CA GLU A 246 -23.38 51.62 7.15
C GLU A 246 -22.79 50.58 6.18
N LYS A 247 -22.43 50.99 4.96
CA LYS A 247 -21.82 50.10 3.96
C LYS A 247 -20.45 49.58 4.40
N LYS A 248 -19.59 50.44 4.95
CA LYS A 248 -18.27 50.03 5.47
C LYS A 248 -18.39 49.03 6.62
N LEU A 249 -19.39 49.19 7.50
CA LEU A 249 -19.64 48.24 8.59
C LEU A 249 -20.09 46.88 8.06
N MET A 250 -21.06 46.87 7.13
CA MET A 250 -21.55 45.64 6.49
C MET A 250 -20.42 44.90 5.76
N GLN A 251 -19.56 45.62 5.04
CA GLN A 251 -18.39 45.02 4.38
C GLN A 251 -17.37 44.45 5.36
N ARG A 252 -17.14 45.10 6.52
CA ARG A 252 -16.26 44.56 7.57
C ARG A 252 -16.84 43.29 8.19
N GLU A 253 -18.14 43.26 8.46
CA GLU A 253 -18.83 42.10 9.02
C GLU A 253 -18.80 40.89 8.07
N GLN A 254 -19.14 41.11 6.79
CA GLN A 254 -19.04 40.06 5.77
C GLN A 254 -17.61 39.54 5.64
N ARG A 255 -16.61 40.44 5.60
CA ARG A 255 -15.20 40.04 5.51
C ARG A 255 -14.75 39.21 6.71
N PHE A 256 -15.20 39.54 7.91
CA PHE A 256 -14.93 38.75 9.12
C PHE A 256 -15.57 37.35 9.05
N LEU A 257 -16.85 37.26 8.66
CA LEU A 257 -17.55 35.98 8.54
C LEU A 257 -16.92 35.07 7.47
N SER A 258 -16.52 35.64 6.32
CA SER A 258 -15.80 34.87 5.28
C SER A 258 -14.45 34.34 5.77
N MET A 259 -13.69 35.15 6.52
CA MET A 259 -12.42 34.68 7.11
C MET A 259 -12.64 33.49 8.03
N ILE A 260 -13.62 33.58 8.95
CA ILE A 260 -13.97 32.48 9.86
C ILE A 260 -14.41 31.23 9.10
N ALA A 261 -15.26 31.36 8.08
CA ALA A 261 -15.79 30.21 7.32
C ALA A 261 -14.70 29.45 6.55
N THR A 262 -13.61 30.12 6.16
CA THR A 262 -12.48 29.51 5.46
C THR A 262 -11.41 28.91 6.39
N LEU A 263 -11.47 29.19 7.69
CA LEU A 263 -10.50 28.65 8.64
C LEU A 263 -10.87 27.20 8.99
N PRO A 264 -9.92 26.26 8.95
CA PRO A 264 -10.14 24.90 9.44
C PRO A 264 -10.26 24.82 10.97
N ASP A 265 -10.07 25.95 11.66
CA ASP A 265 -10.01 26.04 13.11
C ASP A 265 -11.35 26.50 13.71
N ILE A 266 -11.71 25.96 14.87
CA ILE A 266 -12.84 26.43 15.68
C ILE A 266 -12.36 27.53 16.63
N LEU A 267 -13.01 28.68 16.59
CA LEU A 267 -12.75 29.81 17.49
C LEU A 267 -13.82 29.88 18.59
N VAL A 268 -13.39 29.83 19.84
CA VAL A 268 -14.27 29.89 21.02
C VAL A 268 -13.89 31.05 21.93
N LEU A 269 -14.88 31.80 22.40
CA LEU A 269 -14.71 32.80 23.44
C LEU A 269 -15.29 32.28 24.75
N PHE A 270 -14.43 32.07 25.76
CA PHE A 270 -14.85 31.74 27.12
C PHE A 270 -14.83 32.96 28.03
N ASN A 271 -15.72 32.99 29.02
CA ASN A 271 -15.54 33.85 30.19
C ASN A 271 -14.71 33.13 31.28
N LYS A 272 -14.33 33.84 32.35
CA LYS A 272 -13.56 33.27 33.48
C LYS A 272 -14.24 32.08 34.17
N LYS A 273 -15.56 31.97 34.08
CA LYS A 273 -16.33 30.86 34.64
C LYS A 273 -16.41 29.66 33.69
N GLY A 274 -15.79 29.73 32.50
CA GLY A 274 -15.80 28.67 31.49
C GLY A 274 -17.08 28.58 30.66
N VAL A 275 -17.86 29.66 30.61
CA VAL A 275 -19.08 29.72 29.79
C VAL A 275 -18.72 30.09 28.35
N TYR A 276 -19.26 29.35 27.38
CA TYR A 276 -19.16 29.70 25.96
C TYR A 276 -19.93 31.00 25.68
N LYS A 277 -19.21 32.08 25.40
CA LYS A 277 -19.82 33.36 24.99
C LYS A 277 -20.08 33.40 23.50
N SER A 278 -19.20 32.78 22.72
CA SER A 278 -19.32 32.71 21.27
C SER A 278 -18.53 31.51 20.75
N VAL A 279 -19.02 30.92 19.66
CA VAL A 279 -18.39 29.83 18.92
C VAL A 279 -18.49 30.15 17.44
N TRP A 280 -17.36 30.14 16.75
CA TRP A 280 -17.26 30.43 15.32
C TRP A 280 -16.45 29.30 14.65
N THR A 281 -16.99 28.70 13.61
CA THR A 281 -16.33 27.66 12.83
C THR A 281 -17.00 27.58 11.45
N GLY A 282 -16.24 27.23 10.41
CA GLY A 282 -16.78 26.78 9.12
C GLY A 282 -17.11 25.27 9.10
N HIS A 283 -16.70 24.56 10.15
CA HIS A 283 -16.79 23.11 10.31
C HIS A 283 -17.62 22.79 11.56
N GLU A 284 -18.94 22.86 11.45
CA GLU A 284 -19.84 22.54 12.58
C GLU A 284 -19.81 21.06 12.93
N GLU A 285 -19.53 20.18 11.96
CA GLU A 285 -19.33 18.74 12.13
C GLU A 285 -18.22 18.40 13.14
N ASN A 286 -17.24 19.30 13.33
CA ASN A 286 -16.13 19.11 14.27
C ASN A 286 -16.46 19.53 15.72
N LEU A 287 -17.67 20.01 16.00
CA LEU A 287 -18.10 20.34 17.35
C LEU A 287 -18.49 19.06 18.11
N TYR A 288 -18.36 19.06 19.44
CA TYR A 288 -18.82 17.95 20.29
C TYR A 288 -20.35 17.92 20.46
N LYS A 289 -20.99 19.09 20.35
CA LYS A 289 -22.44 19.29 20.41
C LYS A 289 -22.85 20.43 19.50
N GLU A 290 -24.15 20.52 19.21
CA GLU A 290 -24.69 21.63 18.45
C GLU A 290 -24.33 22.98 19.08
N LYS A 291 -24.05 23.96 18.24
CA LYS A 291 -23.67 25.31 18.66
C LYS A 291 -24.70 25.95 19.60
N SER A 292 -25.99 25.68 19.38
CA SER A 292 -27.11 26.09 20.22
C SER A 292 -26.98 25.59 21.68
N GLU A 293 -26.49 24.37 21.87
CA GLU A 293 -26.28 23.76 23.19
C GLU A 293 -24.99 24.21 23.87
N LEU A 294 -23.98 24.57 23.08
CA LEU A 294 -22.71 25.09 23.61
C LEU A 294 -22.88 26.51 24.15
N LEU A 295 -23.53 27.41 23.39
CA LEU A 295 -23.64 28.82 23.73
C LEU A 295 -24.38 29.04 25.06
N GLY A 296 -23.73 29.72 26.00
CA GLY A 296 -24.28 29.99 27.34
C GLY A 296 -24.07 28.88 28.37
N SER A 297 -23.70 27.67 27.94
CA SER A 297 -23.36 26.55 28.82
C SER A 297 -21.93 26.66 29.35
N LYS A 298 -21.62 26.01 30.49
CA LYS A 298 -20.22 25.83 30.92
C LYS A 298 -19.63 24.61 30.25
N PHE A 299 -18.37 24.66 29.85
CA PHE A 299 -17.71 23.51 29.26
C PHE A 299 -17.61 22.30 30.21
N GLU A 300 -17.66 22.50 31.54
CA GLU A 300 -17.76 21.38 32.49
C GLU A 300 -19.08 20.62 32.44
N ASP A 301 -20.16 21.30 32.07
CA ASP A 301 -21.50 20.71 32.05
C ASP A 301 -21.74 19.96 30.73
N VAL A 302 -20.92 20.25 29.71
CA VAL A 302 -21.09 19.71 28.35
C VAL A 302 -20.00 18.70 28.00
N LEU A 303 -18.73 18.99 28.25
CA LEU A 303 -17.61 18.15 27.82
C LEU A 303 -17.35 16.99 28.79
N PRO A 304 -16.70 15.90 28.33
CA PRO A 304 -16.21 14.85 29.21
C PRO A 304 -15.30 15.40 30.32
N LYS A 305 -15.46 14.86 31.53
CA LYS A 305 -14.80 15.37 32.76
C LYS A 305 -13.29 15.57 32.61
N GLU A 306 -12.60 14.65 31.94
CA GLU A 306 -11.15 14.74 31.71
C GLU A 306 -10.76 15.91 30.82
N VAL A 307 -11.49 16.12 29.72
CA VAL A 307 -11.27 17.22 28.77
C VAL A 307 -11.61 18.56 29.42
N ALA A 308 -12.74 18.63 30.14
CA ALA A 308 -13.15 19.82 30.88
C ALA A 308 -12.10 20.23 31.93
N ALA A 309 -11.58 19.27 32.70
CA ALA A 309 -10.53 19.54 33.70
C ALA A 309 -9.26 20.10 33.06
N LYS A 310 -8.86 19.56 31.89
CA LYS A 310 -7.71 20.05 31.12
C LYS A 310 -7.94 21.49 30.63
N ILE A 311 -9.09 21.77 30.03
CA ILE A 311 -9.47 23.11 29.58
C ILE A 311 -9.50 24.10 30.76
N ARG A 312 -10.06 23.70 31.91
CA ARG A 312 -10.09 24.53 33.13
C ARG A 312 -8.70 24.90 33.62
N HIS A 313 -7.78 23.93 33.68
CA HIS A 313 -6.39 24.15 34.08
C HIS A 313 -5.70 25.18 33.18
N HIS A 314 -5.85 25.02 31.86
CA HIS A 314 -5.25 25.94 30.89
C HIS A 314 -5.95 27.32 30.88
N LEU A 315 -7.27 27.38 31.06
CA LEU A 315 -8.00 28.65 31.20
C LEU A 315 -7.54 29.47 32.39
N ASN A 316 -7.38 28.83 33.55
CA ASN A 316 -6.89 29.50 34.75
C ASN A 316 -5.46 30.03 34.54
N LYS A 317 -4.58 29.27 33.89
CA LYS A 317 -3.22 29.71 33.55
C LYS A 317 -3.21 30.87 32.55
N ALA A 318 -4.01 30.79 31.49
CA ALA A 318 -4.11 31.83 30.47
C ALA A 318 -4.57 33.16 31.08
N LEU A 319 -5.62 33.14 31.90
CA LEU A 319 -6.17 34.33 32.56
C LEU A 319 -5.26 34.91 33.65
N LYS A 320 -4.59 34.05 34.44
CA LYS A 320 -3.73 34.49 35.54
C LYS A 320 -2.40 35.05 35.07
N TYR A 321 -1.78 34.42 34.07
CA TYR A 321 -0.42 34.75 33.64
C TYR A 321 -0.35 35.50 32.31
N ASN A 322 -1.48 35.68 31.62
CA ASN A 322 -1.57 36.28 30.30
C ASN A 322 -0.59 35.65 29.29
N LYS A 323 -0.44 34.33 29.34
CA LYS A 323 0.44 33.54 28.48
C LYS A 323 -0.35 32.56 27.64
N LEU A 324 0.03 32.41 26.37
CA LEU A 324 -0.48 31.39 25.47
C LEU A 324 -0.34 30.00 26.11
N GLN A 325 -1.45 29.26 26.16
CA GLN A 325 -1.48 27.86 26.57
C GLN A 325 -1.77 27.02 25.33
N VAL A 326 -0.95 25.98 25.11
CA VAL A 326 -1.14 25.02 24.02
C VAL A 326 -1.24 23.63 24.60
N PHE A 327 -2.26 22.87 24.21
CA PHE A 327 -2.46 21.50 24.68
C PHE A 327 -3.33 20.70 23.72
N GLU A 328 -3.10 19.39 23.67
CA GLU A 328 -3.83 18.47 22.81
C GLU A 328 -4.82 17.61 23.61
N TYR A 329 -5.94 17.24 23.03
CA TYR A 329 -6.88 16.26 23.60
C TYR A 329 -7.62 15.53 22.50
N LYS A 330 -8.30 14.44 22.87
CA LYS A 330 -9.20 13.71 21.97
C LYS A 330 -10.64 13.90 22.42
N LEU A 331 -11.55 14.06 21.47
CA LEU A 331 -12.96 14.31 21.74
C LEU A 331 -13.77 13.77 20.56
N PRO A 332 -14.88 13.04 20.79
CA PRO A 332 -15.76 12.68 19.70
C PRO A 332 -16.43 13.94 19.16
N VAL A 333 -16.70 13.98 17.87
CA VAL A 333 -17.44 15.08 17.25
C VAL A 333 -18.93 14.73 17.13
N LEU A 334 -19.75 15.61 16.55
CA LEU A 334 -21.20 15.44 16.47
C LEU A 334 -21.63 14.11 15.84
N ASP A 335 -20.89 13.66 14.83
CA ASP A 335 -21.15 12.39 14.12
C ASP A 335 -20.62 11.15 14.88
N GLY A 336 -20.04 11.35 16.07
CA GLY A 336 -19.53 10.28 16.94
C GLY A 336 -18.06 9.92 16.74
N ASP A 337 -17.45 10.37 15.64
CA ASP A 337 -16.05 10.08 15.31
C ASP A 337 -15.08 10.72 16.31
N LEU A 338 -14.11 9.92 16.78
CA LEU A 338 -13.10 10.38 17.73
C LEU A 338 -11.98 11.13 17.00
N LYS A 339 -11.84 12.43 17.29
CA LYS A 339 -10.80 13.28 16.69
C LYS A 339 -9.80 13.81 17.70
N TYR A 340 -8.60 14.17 17.22
CA TYR A 340 -7.56 14.83 18.00
C TYR A 340 -7.59 16.33 17.73
N PHE A 341 -7.56 17.12 18.80
CA PHE A 341 -7.59 18.57 18.74
C PHE A 341 -6.39 19.19 19.45
N GLU A 342 -5.75 20.17 18.81
CA GLU A 342 -4.80 21.09 19.44
C GLU A 342 -5.55 22.38 19.81
N SER A 343 -5.57 22.74 21.10
CA SER A 343 -6.16 23.98 21.57
C SER A 343 -5.10 24.99 21.97
N ARG A 344 -5.22 26.20 21.42
CA ARG A 344 -4.38 27.37 21.68
C ARG A 344 -5.23 28.43 22.35
N MET A 345 -4.92 28.77 23.60
CA MET A 345 -5.74 29.64 24.43
C MET A 345 -4.94 30.82 24.96
N THR A 346 -5.51 32.02 24.85
CA THR A 346 -4.95 33.24 25.44
C THR A 346 -6.04 34.13 26.04
N ALA A 347 -5.69 34.92 27.04
CA ALA A 347 -6.60 35.93 27.58
C ALA A 347 -6.74 37.09 26.58
N ILE A 348 -7.97 37.59 26.40
CA ILE A 348 -8.27 38.82 25.66
C ILE A 348 -8.67 39.96 26.61
N SER A 349 -9.06 39.61 27.83
CA SER A 349 -9.27 40.54 28.94
C SER A 349 -9.12 39.80 30.28
N GLN A 350 -9.23 40.53 31.40
CA GLN A 350 -9.18 39.93 32.74
C GLN A 350 -10.25 38.86 33.00
N ASN A 351 -11.35 38.86 32.23
CA ASN A 351 -12.48 37.96 32.45
C ASN A 351 -12.80 37.08 31.23
N GLN A 352 -12.01 37.11 30.16
CA GLN A 352 -12.28 36.35 28.93
C GLN A 352 -11.02 35.81 28.29
N ALA A 353 -11.14 34.62 27.69
CA ALA A 353 -10.10 33.98 26.92
C ALA A 353 -10.64 33.57 25.55
N VAL A 354 -9.82 33.78 24.53
CA VAL A 354 -10.04 33.27 23.18
C VAL A 354 -9.28 31.95 23.02
N VAL A 355 -9.92 30.99 22.38
CA VAL A 355 -9.38 29.65 22.10
C VAL A 355 -9.50 29.38 20.62
N VAL A 356 -8.39 29.01 20.00
CA VAL A 356 -8.35 28.43 18.67
C VAL A 356 -8.16 26.93 18.82
N ILE A 357 -9.03 26.14 18.21
CA ILE A 357 -9.02 24.68 18.30
C ILE A 357 -8.83 24.14 16.87
N ARG A 358 -7.74 23.42 16.65
CA ARG A 358 -7.40 22.83 15.35
C ARG A 358 -7.55 21.32 15.39
N ASP A 359 -8.17 20.75 14.37
CA ASP A 359 -8.14 19.30 14.12
C ASP A 359 -6.72 18.88 13.69
N ILE A 360 -6.12 17.96 14.43
CA ILE A 360 -4.78 17.41 14.19
C ILE A 360 -4.83 15.89 13.99
N THR A 361 -5.99 15.34 13.64
CA THR A 361 -6.21 13.90 13.49
C THR A 361 -5.29 13.30 12.44
N ASP A 362 -5.24 13.86 11.23
CA ASP A 362 -4.35 13.41 10.15
C ASP A 362 -2.88 13.35 10.59
N ARG A 363 -2.42 14.38 11.32
CA ARG A 363 -1.04 14.42 11.85
C ARG A 363 -0.81 13.27 12.84
N LYS A 364 -1.76 13.01 13.73
CA LYS A 364 -1.65 11.95 14.74
C LYS A 364 -1.73 10.55 14.13
N GLU A 365 -2.56 10.37 13.10
CA GLU A 365 -2.64 9.11 12.37
C GLU A 365 -1.35 8.83 11.60
N ALA A 366 -0.79 9.82 10.91
CA ALA A 366 0.49 9.68 10.22
C ALA A 366 1.66 9.41 11.20
N GLU A 367 1.70 10.08 12.34
CA GLU A 367 2.69 9.81 13.40
C GLU A 367 2.60 8.34 13.87
N LYS A 368 1.38 7.87 14.15
CA LYS A 368 1.13 6.50 14.61
C LYS A 368 1.45 5.47 13.53
N GLU A 369 1.07 5.73 12.27
CA GLU A 369 1.37 4.87 11.14
C GLU A 369 2.89 4.72 10.97
N LEU A 370 3.63 5.82 11.05
CA LEU A 370 5.09 5.79 10.99
C LEU A 370 5.71 4.99 12.15
N GLU A 371 5.18 5.14 13.37
CA GLU A 371 5.60 4.33 14.52
C GLU A 371 5.35 2.84 14.29
N VAL A 372 4.17 2.49 13.76
CA VAL A 372 3.79 1.12 13.43
C VAL A 372 4.69 0.56 12.32
N GLN A 373 4.94 1.30 11.24
CA GLN A 373 5.84 0.89 10.16
C GLN A 373 7.27 0.69 10.65
N LYS A 374 7.79 1.58 11.51
CA LYS A 374 9.12 1.42 12.14
C LYS A 374 9.18 0.16 13.01
N ALA A 375 8.13 -0.12 13.77
CA ALA A 375 8.05 -1.33 14.58
C ALA A 375 8.03 -2.59 13.70
N TYR A 376 7.23 -2.61 12.63
CA TYR A 376 7.21 -3.72 11.67
C TYR A 376 8.56 -3.93 11.01
N PHE A 377 9.20 -2.87 10.52
CA PHE A 377 10.54 -2.96 9.91
C PHE A 377 11.54 -3.56 10.89
N LYS A 378 11.58 -3.05 12.14
CA LYS A 378 12.46 -3.58 13.18
C LYS A 378 12.22 -5.07 13.43
N GLN A 379 10.96 -5.49 13.55
CA GLN A 379 10.62 -6.90 13.78
C GLN A 379 11.00 -7.81 12.61
N LEU A 380 10.80 -7.37 11.36
CA LEU A 380 11.18 -8.15 10.18
C LEU A 380 12.69 -8.21 9.97
N PHE A 381 13.38 -7.11 10.27
CA PHE A 381 14.83 -7.01 10.16
C PHE A 381 15.52 -7.86 11.23
N ASP A 382 15.15 -7.69 12.51
CA ASP A 382 15.78 -8.35 13.65
C ASP A 382 15.49 -9.87 13.65
N ASN A 383 14.25 -10.30 13.37
CA ASN A 383 13.87 -11.73 13.40
C ASN A 383 14.00 -12.45 12.05
N SER A 384 14.65 -11.85 11.04
CA SER A 384 14.93 -12.56 9.79
C SER A 384 15.92 -13.70 10.05
N PRO A 385 15.66 -14.94 9.58
CA PRO A 385 16.62 -16.04 9.72
C PRO A 385 17.90 -15.81 8.89
N ASP A 386 17.82 -14.98 7.85
CA ASP A 386 18.99 -14.61 7.06
C ASP A 386 19.73 -13.43 7.69
N ALA A 387 21.04 -13.43 7.55
CA ALA A 387 21.91 -12.32 7.94
C ALA A 387 21.70 -11.13 7.01
N ILE A 388 21.29 -9.99 7.56
CA ILE A 388 20.98 -8.78 6.80
C ILE A 388 21.95 -7.65 7.17
N ALA A 389 22.44 -6.94 6.14
CA ALA A 389 23.16 -5.68 6.28
C ALA A 389 22.53 -4.60 5.40
N THR A 390 22.37 -3.39 5.94
CA THR A 390 22.08 -2.19 5.16
C THR A 390 23.37 -1.40 4.97
N LEU A 391 23.61 -0.93 3.75
CA LEU A 391 24.84 -0.24 3.36
C LEU A 391 24.52 1.09 2.69
N ASN A 392 25.48 2.01 2.71
CA ASN A 392 25.41 3.23 1.90
C ASN A 392 25.99 3.00 0.48
N ILE A 393 26.02 4.06 -0.34
CA ILE A 393 26.55 4.01 -1.72
C ILE A 393 28.03 3.61 -1.82
N ASN A 394 28.80 3.76 -0.74
CA ASN A 394 30.21 3.37 -0.66
C ASN A 394 30.38 1.92 -0.15
N SER A 395 29.28 1.15 -0.02
CA SER A 395 29.26 -0.17 0.63
C SER A 395 29.69 -0.16 2.10
N GLU A 396 29.53 0.98 2.78
CA GLU A 396 29.80 1.09 4.22
C GLU A 396 28.56 0.69 5.01
N VAL A 397 28.77 -0.03 6.12
CA VAL A 397 27.68 -0.58 6.93
C VAL A 397 26.92 0.51 7.68
N ILE A 398 25.62 0.61 7.42
CA ILE A 398 24.68 1.46 8.16
C ILE A 398 24.11 0.71 9.36
N ASN A 399 23.63 -0.52 9.14
CA ASN A 399 23.05 -1.38 10.17
C ASN A 399 23.16 -2.87 9.80
N VAL A 400 23.10 -3.75 10.80
CA VAL A 400 23.01 -5.21 10.63
C VAL A 400 22.00 -5.80 11.62
N ASN A 401 21.40 -6.94 11.29
CA ASN A 401 20.48 -7.64 12.20
C ASN A 401 21.21 -8.63 13.12
N GLU A 402 20.47 -9.27 14.03
CA GLU A 402 21.00 -10.27 14.96
C GLU A 402 21.60 -11.47 14.22
N SER A 403 20.89 -12.01 13.22
CA SER A 403 21.38 -13.14 12.41
C SER A 403 22.69 -12.85 11.67
N PHE A 404 22.96 -11.60 11.29
CA PHE A 404 24.27 -11.21 10.75
C PHE A 404 25.38 -11.36 11.77
N THR A 405 25.10 -10.94 13.00
CA THR A 405 26.03 -11.04 14.12
C THR A 405 26.29 -12.50 14.46
N GLU A 406 25.26 -13.34 14.50
CA GLU A 406 25.39 -14.78 14.71
C GLU A 406 26.20 -15.46 13.60
N LEU A 407 25.92 -15.13 12.34
CA LEU A 407 26.55 -15.78 11.19
C LEU A 407 28.03 -15.40 11.04
N PHE A 408 28.35 -14.10 11.15
CA PHE A 408 29.69 -13.57 10.87
C PHE A 408 30.51 -13.23 12.11
N GLY A 409 29.88 -13.11 13.28
CA GLY A 409 30.54 -12.83 14.56
C GLY A 409 30.92 -11.36 14.79
N TYR A 410 30.40 -10.43 13.99
CA TYR A 410 30.70 -9.00 14.09
C TYR A 410 29.51 -8.24 14.67
N GLU A 411 29.76 -7.47 15.73
CA GLU A 411 28.78 -6.53 16.28
C GLU A 411 28.72 -5.26 15.42
N ILE A 412 27.56 -4.60 15.38
CA ILE A 412 27.38 -3.37 14.58
C ILE A 412 28.39 -2.29 14.96
N GLU A 413 28.72 -2.12 16.24
CA GLU A 413 29.69 -1.13 16.74
C GLU A 413 31.10 -1.33 16.16
N GLU A 414 31.45 -2.55 15.75
CA GLU A 414 32.77 -2.87 15.21
C GLU A 414 32.92 -2.52 13.73
N ILE A 415 31.82 -2.60 12.97
CA ILE A 415 31.81 -2.53 11.50
C ILE A 415 31.07 -1.32 10.93
N LYS A 416 30.30 -0.60 11.77
CA LYS A 416 29.54 0.59 11.37
C LYS A 416 30.44 1.63 10.69
N ASP A 417 29.90 2.25 9.65
CA ASP A 417 30.54 3.28 8.82
C ASP A 417 31.85 2.80 8.16
N LYS A 418 32.05 1.48 8.01
CA LYS A 418 33.22 0.89 7.34
C LYS A 418 32.79 -0.02 6.19
N PRO A 419 33.62 -0.19 5.14
CA PRO A 419 33.27 -1.02 3.99
C PRO A 419 33.08 -2.49 4.36
N ILE A 420 31.90 -3.06 4.08
CA ILE A 420 31.56 -4.44 4.46
C ILE A 420 32.53 -5.48 3.88
N ASN A 421 33.04 -5.24 2.66
CA ASN A 421 33.93 -6.15 1.96
C ASN A 421 35.29 -6.32 2.66
N GLN A 422 35.72 -5.36 3.48
CA GLN A 422 36.94 -5.49 4.30
C GLN A 422 36.82 -6.63 5.32
N PHE A 423 35.61 -6.81 5.86
CA PHE A 423 35.31 -7.77 6.93
C PHE A 423 34.89 -9.11 6.39
N LEU A 424 34.05 -9.15 5.34
CA LEU A 424 33.46 -10.40 4.89
C LEU A 424 34.17 -11.03 3.69
N ALA A 425 35.00 -10.31 2.93
CA ALA A 425 35.64 -10.89 1.75
C ALA A 425 37.01 -11.54 2.09
N PRO A 426 37.18 -12.86 1.87
CA PRO A 426 38.50 -13.51 1.89
C PRO A 426 39.33 -13.10 0.67
N GLU A 427 40.66 -13.23 0.74
CA GLU A 427 41.60 -12.67 -0.25
C GLU A 427 41.27 -13.07 -1.69
N LYS A 428 40.97 -14.35 -1.93
CA LYS A 428 40.57 -14.91 -3.23
C LYS A 428 39.30 -14.26 -3.80
N TYR A 429 38.40 -13.78 -2.94
CA TYR A 429 37.06 -13.28 -3.31
C TYR A 429 36.92 -11.75 -3.17
N LYS A 430 37.99 -11.02 -2.79
CA LYS A 430 37.94 -9.56 -2.66
C LYS A 430 37.51 -8.87 -3.94
N LYS A 431 38.13 -9.21 -5.08
CA LYS A 431 37.82 -8.60 -6.38
C LYS A 431 36.33 -8.77 -6.74
N GLU A 432 35.81 -9.99 -6.56
CA GLU A 432 34.40 -10.30 -6.78
C GLU A 432 33.49 -9.48 -5.87
N ALA A 433 33.83 -9.34 -4.58
CA ALA A 433 33.01 -8.60 -3.62
C ALA A 433 32.86 -7.12 -4.02
N TYR A 434 33.94 -6.49 -4.50
CA TYR A 434 33.88 -5.12 -5.01
C TYR A 434 33.13 -5.00 -6.35
N GLU A 435 33.27 -5.98 -7.25
CA GLU A 435 32.47 -6.02 -8.49
C GLU A 435 30.97 -6.13 -8.19
N ILE A 436 30.59 -6.95 -7.21
CA ILE A 436 29.20 -7.05 -6.73
C ILE A 436 28.72 -5.70 -6.20
N SER A 437 29.48 -5.05 -5.32
CA SER A 437 29.16 -3.73 -4.80
C SER A 437 28.91 -2.69 -5.90
N ASN A 438 29.80 -2.63 -6.90
CA ASN A 438 29.68 -1.67 -8.00
C ASN A 438 28.41 -1.88 -8.83
N ARG A 439 28.05 -3.14 -9.12
CA ARG A 439 26.84 -3.49 -9.88
C ARG A 439 25.56 -3.07 -9.14
N ILE A 440 25.53 -3.27 -7.83
CA ILE A 440 24.38 -2.87 -7.01
C ILE A 440 24.26 -1.34 -6.98
N CYS A 441 25.38 -0.61 -6.86
CA CYS A 441 25.37 0.85 -6.91
C CYS A 441 24.92 1.40 -8.29
N SER A 442 25.12 0.65 -9.39
CA SER A 442 24.54 1.00 -10.69
C SER A 442 23.05 0.67 -10.84
N GLY A 443 22.41 0.17 -9.79
CA GLY A 443 20.97 -0.13 -9.76
C GLY A 443 20.62 -1.58 -10.09
N GLU A 444 21.59 -2.49 -10.20
CA GLU A 444 21.31 -3.91 -10.44
C GLU A 444 20.95 -4.65 -9.14
N VAL A 445 20.04 -5.61 -9.24
CA VAL A 445 19.85 -6.62 -8.20
C VAL A 445 20.88 -7.73 -8.43
N VAL A 446 21.65 -8.08 -7.41
CA VAL A 446 22.65 -9.15 -7.50
C VAL A 446 22.23 -10.34 -6.67
N GLN A 447 22.27 -11.53 -7.29
CA GLN A 447 22.03 -12.82 -6.65
C GLN A 447 23.19 -13.75 -6.97
N LYS A 448 23.87 -14.28 -5.96
CA LYS A 448 25.07 -15.11 -6.19
C LYS A 448 25.44 -16.00 -5.00
N GLU A 449 25.75 -17.26 -5.27
CA GLU A 449 26.48 -18.13 -4.34
C GLU A 449 27.96 -17.72 -4.31
N THR A 450 28.49 -17.42 -3.13
CA THR A 450 29.84 -16.88 -2.96
C THR A 450 30.42 -17.28 -1.61
N VAL A 451 31.72 -17.04 -1.39
CA VAL A 451 32.38 -17.36 -0.12
C VAL A 451 32.65 -16.07 0.64
N ARG A 452 32.27 -16.05 1.92
CA ARG A 452 32.60 -14.99 2.85
C ARG A 452 33.44 -15.55 4.00
N LYS A 453 33.99 -14.67 4.83
CA LYS A 453 34.75 -15.03 6.02
C LYS A 453 34.05 -14.49 7.26
N LYS A 454 34.05 -15.30 8.31
CA LYS A 454 33.65 -14.91 9.66
C LYS A 454 34.80 -14.16 10.35
N LYS A 455 34.52 -13.55 11.51
CA LYS A 455 35.51 -12.84 12.34
C LYS A 455 36.68 -13.72 12.78
N ASN A 456 36.43 -15.00 13.05
CA ASN A 456 37.45 -15.99 13.41
C ASN A 456 38.34 -16.43 12.22
N GLY A 457 38.06 -15.96 11.00
CA GLY A 457 38.78 -16.31 9.77
C GLY A 457 38.24 -17.53 9.03
N GLU A 458 37.28 -18.26 9.59
CA GLU A 458 36.59 -19.37 8.96
C GLU A 458 35.85 -18.90 7.70
N LYS A 459 35.94 -19.71 6.64
CA LYS A 459 35.23 -19.44 5.39
C LYS A 459 33.85 -20.08 5.45
N ILE A 460 32.86 -19.35 4.96
CA ILE A 460 31.48 -19.80 4.90
C ILE A 460 30.92 -19.58 3.50
N GLU A 461 30.22 -20.57 2.99
CA GLU A 461 29.51 -20.48 1.72
C GLU A 461 28.15 -19.83 1.98
N VAL A 462 27.90 -18.73 1.27
CA VAL A 462 26.66 -17.96 1.43
C VAL A 462 26.00 -17.70 0.09
N TYR A 463 24.67 -17.75 0.08
CA TYR A 463 23.88 -17.17 -0.99
C TYR A 463 23.63 -15.69 -0.67
N LEU A 464 24.23 -14.80 -1.47
CA LEU A 464 24.09 -13.36 -1.36
C LEU A 464 22.97 -12.87 -2.29
N LEU A 465 21.97 -12.21 -1.70
CA LEU A 465 20.94 -11.46 -2.40
C LEU A 465 21.03 -9.99 -2.00
N SER A 466 21.26 -9.09 -2.96
CA SER A 466 21.36 -7.67 -2.65
C SER A 466 20.59 -6.77 -3.62
N TYR A 467 19.86 -5.82 -3.03
CA TYR A 467 19.00 -4.85 -3.71
C TYR A 467 19.52 -3.42 -3.52
N PRO A 468 19.44 -2.56 -4.54
CA PRO A 468 19.57 -1.12 -4.36
C PRO A 468 18.28 -0.55 -3.72
N ILE A 469 18.43 0.32 -2.72
CA ILE A 469 17.35 1.06 -2.07
C ILE A 469 17.53 2.55 -2.32
N LYS A 470 16.49 3.24 -2.80
CA LYS A 470 16.50 4.72 -2.89
C LYS A 470 16.13 5.31 -1.52
N LEU A 471 17.05 6.08 -0.94
CA LEU A 471 16.86 6.73 0.37
C LEU A 471 16.49 8.22 0.24
N ASP A 472 16.76 8.86 -0.90
CA ASP A 472 16.36 10.22 -1.32
C ASP A 472 16.58 10.36 -2.85
N ASP A 473 16.22 11.50 -3.47
CA ASP A 473 16.33 11.77 -4.93
C ASP A 473 17.74 11.50 -5.54
N ASP A 474 18.81 11.49 -4.74
CA ASP A 474 20.20 11.27 -5.19
C ASP A 474 21.00 10.19 -4.43
N LYS A 475 20.40 9.48 -3.45
CA LYS A 475 21.14 8.51 -2.62
C LYS A 475 20.60 7.08 -2.74
N VAL A 476 21.39 6.21 -3.36
CA VAL A 476 21.17 4.76 -3.41
C VAL A 476 21.92 4.10 -2.25
N GLY A 477 21.19 3.58 -1.26
CA GLY A 477 21.70 2.60 -0.30
C GLY A 477 21.60 1.18 -0.85
N MET A 478 22.13 0.21 -0.12
CA MET A 478 22.11 -1.19 -0.51
C MET A 478 21.53 -2.01 0.63
N TYR A 479 20.78 -3.04 0.31
CA TYR A 479 20.30 -4.04 1.25
C TYR A 479 20.88 -5.37 0.84
N ALA A 480 21.67 -5.99 1.71
CA ALA A 480 22.35 -7.26 1.44
C ALA A 480 21.85 -8.30 2.42
N LEU A 481 21.46 -9.46 1.89
CA LEU A 481 21.02 -10.63 2.63
C LEU A 481 21.99 -11.77 2.33
N TYR A 482 22.47 -12.43 3.37
CA TYR A 482 23.38 -13.56 3.34
C TYR A 482 22.69 -14.75 3.98
N ARG A 483 22.45 -15.79 3.18
CA ARG A 483 21.95 -17.08 3.66
C ARG A 483 23.08 -18.08 3.73
N ASP A 484 23.27 -18.73 4.87
CA ASP A 484 24.18 -19.87 4.97
C ASP A 484 23.67 -21.02 4.09
N ILE A 485 24.53 -21.51 3.20
CA ILE A 485 24.23 -22.65 2.32
C ILE A 485 25.16 -23.83 2.55
N SER A 486 25.95 -23.80 3.62
CA SER A 486 26.97 -24.82 3.91
C SER A 486 26.35 -26.20 4.08
N GLU A 487 25.23 -26.30 4.80
CA GLU A 487 24.49 -27.56 4.98
C GLU A 487 23.99 -28.10 3.63
N ARG A 488 23.33 -27.25 2.83
CA ARG A 488 22.83 -27.61 1.50
C ARG A 488 23.97 -28.12 0.61
N LYS A 489 25.11 -27.45 0.60
CA LYS A 489 26.29 -27.84 -0.19
C LYS A 489 26.91 -29.15 0.29
N SER A 490 26.94 -29.38 1.59
CA SER A 490 27.39 -30.67 2.16
C SER A 490 26.47 -31.81 1.72
N LEU A 491 25.16 -31.63 1.78
CA LEU A 491 24.19 -32.64 1.33
C LEU A 491 24.29 -32.90 -0.18
N GLU A 492 24.38 -31.84 -1.01
CA GLU A 492 24.59 -31.96 -2.46
C GLU A 492 25.88 -32.73 -2.78
N LYS A 493 26.95 -32.48 -2.03
CA LYS A 493 28.24 -33.18 -2.21
C LYS A 493 28.12 -34.66 -1.82
N ASN A 494 27.57 -34.97 -0.65
CA ASN A 494 27.42 -36.35 -0.18
C ASN A 494 26.54 -37.17 -1.13
N LEU A 495 25.43 -36.58 -1.62
CA LEU A 495 24.56 -37.22 -2.60
C LEU A 495 25.30 -37.52 -3.91
N ARG A 496 26.16 -36.59 -4.38
CA ARG A 496 26.97 -36.78 -5.58
C ARG A 496 28.00 -37.90 -5.39
N GLU A 497 28.67 -37.95 -4.24
CA GLU A 497 29.64 -39.00 -3.94
C GLU A 497 28.97 -40.38 -3.87
N SER A 498 27.82 -40.50 -3.20
CA SER A 498 27.02 -41.74 -3.17
C SER A 498 26.57 -42.16 -4.57
N LYS A 499 26.08 -41.21 -5.39
CA LYS A 499 25.67 -41.48 -6.77
C LYS A 499 26.83 -42.01 -7.62
N ASN A 500 28.01 -41.42 -7.53
CA ASN A 500 29.20 -41.89 -8.26
C ASN A 500 29.56 -43.33 -7.86
N LYS A 501 29.54 -43.66 -6.56
CA LYS A 501 29.78 -45.04 -6.09
C LYS A 501 28.78 -46.02 -6.70
N ILE A 502 27.49 -45.68 -6.77
CA ILE A 502 26.46 -46.53 -7.39
C ILE A 502 26.74 -46.75 -8.88
N GLU A 503 27.12 -45.69 -9.62
CA GLU A 503 27.48 -45.79 -11.04
C GLU A 503 28.68 -46.74 -11.24
N GLU A 504 29.74 -46.62 -10.42
CA GLU A 504 30.91 -47.51 -10.47
C GLU A 504 30.56 -48.96 -10.08
N LEU A 505 29.71 -49.18 -9.08
CA LEU A 505 29.25 -50.53 -8.71
C LEU A 505 28.44 -51.20 -9.83
N HIS A 506 27.67 -50.43 -10.61
CA HIS A 506 26.98 -50.98 -11.77
C HIS A 506 27.93 -51.38 -12.91
N GLU A 507 29.06 -50.68 -13.08
CA GLU A 507 30.10 -51.11 -14.02
C GLU A 507 30.71 -52.45 -13.60
N ILE A 508 30.96 -52.65 -12.30
CA ILE A 508 31.40 -53.94 -11.75
C ILE A 508 30.40 -55.05 -12.03
N ALA A 509 29.10 -54.78 -11.90
CA ALA A 509 28.06 -55.76 -12.21
C ALA A 509 28.11 -56.21 -13.68
N ILE A 510 28.36 -55.30 -14.61
CA ILE A 510 28.53 -55.61 -16.03
C ILE A 510 29.78 -56.46 -16.26
N GLU A 511 30.88 -56.16 -15.57
CA GLU A 511 32.11 -56.95 -15.65
C GLU A 511 31.87 -58.40 -15.16
N MET A 512 31.16 -58.56 -14.04
CA MET A 512 30.76 -59.87 -13.49
C MET A 512 29.92 -60.73 -14.47
N GLU A 513 29.16 -60.13 -15.38
CA GLU A 513 28.39 -60.88 -16.39
C GLU A 513 29.28 -61.62 -17.40
N THR A 514 30.52 -61.16 -17.58
CA THR A 514 31.46 -61.72 -18.56
C THR A 514 32.40 -62.78 -18.00
N ILE A 515 32.35 -63.00 -16.68
CA ILE A 515 33.25 -63.91 -15.95
C ILE A 515 32.59 -65.27 -15.79
N ASP A 516 33.25 -66.35 -16.19
CA ASP A 516 32.71 -67.72 -16.13
C ASP A 516 33.28 -68.55 -14.95
N ASN A 517 34.02 -67.92 -14.05
CA ASN A 517 34.70 -68.56 -12.92
C ASN A 517 34.41 -67.84 -11.59
N GLU A 518 33.97 -68.59 -10.58
CA GLU A 518 33.62 -68.03 -9.27
C GLU A 518 34.81 -67.35 -8.58
N ASP A 519 36.03 -67.88 -8.69
CA ASP A 519 37.21 -67.30 -8.03
C ASP A 519 37.55 -65.88 -8.53
N GLU A 520 37.19 -65.56 -9.78
CA GLU A 520 37.35 -64.22 -10.35
C GLU A 520 36.26 -63.28 -9.84
N ILE A 521 35.02 -63.76 -9.71
CA ILE A 521 33.93 -63.00 -9.07
C ILE A 521 34.30 -62.63 -7.63
N TYR A 522 34.81 -63.58 -6.85
CA TYR A 522 35.19 -63.35 -5.45
C TYR A 522 36.22 -62.24 -5.29
N LYS A 523 37.26 -62.24 -6.14
CA LYS A 523 38.29 -61.20 -6.14
C LYS A 523 37.72 -59.86 -6.55
N LEU A 524 36.95 -59.82 -7.64
CA LEU A 524 36.36 -58.58 -8.15
C LEU A 524 35.42 -57.93 -7.12
N THR A 525 34.62 -58.72 -6.41
CA THR A 525 33.77 -58.22 -5.32
C THR A 525 34.59 -57.54 -4.23
N VAL A 526 35.68 -58.17 -3.79
CA VAL A 526 36.53 -57.62 -2.74
C VAL A 526 37.29 -56.38 -3.23
N ASP A 527 37.80 -56.40 -4.47
CA ASP A 527 38.47 -55.26 -5.09
C ASP A 527 37.52 -54.06 -5.25
N ALA A 528 36.25 -54.29 -5.60
CA ALA A 528 35.23 -53.25 -5.66
C ALA A 528 34.93 -52.65 -4.28
N ALA A 529 34.82 -53.49 -3.24
CA ALA A 529 34.64 -53.02 -1.88
C ALA A 529 35.84 -52.19 -1.38
N GLU A 530 37.07 -52.58 -1.73
CA GLU A 530 38.28 -51.85 -1.36
C GLU A 530 38.39 -50.51 -2.12
N ASN A 531 38.21 -50.50 -3.44
CA ASN A 531 38.52 -49.33 -4.27
C ASN A 531 37.33 -48.35 -4.44
N ILE A 532 36.10 -48.83 -4.49
CA ILE A 532 34.90 -48.00 -4.71
C ILE A 532 34.28 -47.63 -3.36
N LEU A 533 34.06 -48.61 -2.49
CA LEU A 533 33.47 -48.38 -1.18
C LEU A 533 34.47 -47.83 -0.16
N ASN A 534 35.78 -47.94 -0.45
CA ASN A 534 36.88 -47.49 0.41
C ASN A 534 36.91 -48.22 1.76
N PHE A 535 36.68 -49.53 1.75
CA PHE A 535 36.77 -50.36 2.93
C PHE A 535 38.18 -50.93 3.11
N ASP A 536 38.77 -50.68 4.29
CA ASP A 536 40.15 -51.08 4.59
C ASP A 536 40.30 -52.60 4.77
N VAL A 537 39.33 -53.25 5.40
CA VAL A 537 39.37 -54.68 5.77
C VAL A 537 38.05 -55.32 5.40
N CYS A 538 38.04 -56.13 4.34
CA CYS A 538 36.89 -56.94 3.97
C CYS A 538 37.28 -58.36 3.51
N SER A 539 36.37 -59.30 3.69
CA SER A 539 36.50 -60.69 3.26
C SER A 539 35.20 -61.21 2.68
N LEU A 540 35.35 -62.15 1.74
CA LEU A 540 34.26 -62.91 1.14
C LEU A 540 34.46 -64.38 1.49
N ASP A 541 33.49 -64.95 2.19
CA ASP A 541 33.55 -66.30 2.74
C ASP A 541 32.40 -67.15 2.19
N ILE A 542 32.72 -68.30 1.61
CA ILE A 542 31.76 -69.23 0.99
C ILE A 542 31.63 -70.48 1.85
N VAL A 543 30.42 -71.02 1.94
CA VAL A 543 30.12 -72.22 2.72
C VAL A 543 30.57 -73.49 1.99
N GLU A 544 31.47 -74.23 2.61
CA GLU A 544 31.90 -75.57 2.18
C GLU A 544 31.93 -76.50 3.41
N ASP A 545 31.30 -77.68 3.32
CA ASP A 545 31.26 -78.68 4.40
C ASP A 545 30.84 -78.11 5.78
N ASN A 546 29.82 -77.24 5.82
CA ASN A 546 29.34 -76.52 7.01
C ASN A 546 30.37 -75.56 7.65
N MET A 547 31.34 -75.09 6.87
CA MET A 547 32.32 -74.09 7.28
C MET A 547 32.28 -72.89 6.33
N PHE A 548 32.37 -71.67 6.85
CA PHE A 548 32.77 -70.51 6.07
C PHE A 548 34.24 -70.66 5.68
N VAL A 549 34.54 -70.60 4.38
CA VAL A 549 35.87 -70.69 3.81
C VAL A 549 36.19 -69.37 3.11
N VAL A 550 37.25 -68.69 3.54
CA VAL A 550 37.65 -67.40 2.97
C VAL A 550 38.10 -67.61 1.51
N LYS A 551 37.39 -67.01 0.55
CA LYS A 551 37.72 -67.11 -0.89
C LYS A 551 38.46 -65.89 -1.41
N ALA A 552 38.17 -64.71 -0.87
CA ALA A 552 38.87 -63.47 -1.21
C ALA A 552 38.94 -62.54 0.00
N ARG A 553 39.95 -61.66 0.02
CA ARG A 553 40.19 -60.70 1.11
C ARG A 553 40.91 -59.46 0.59
N SER A 554 40.63 -58.29 1.19
CA SER A 554 41.24 -57.02 0.76
C SER A 554 42.74 -56.99 1.07
N THR A 555 43.48 -56.12 0.39
CA THR A 555 44.94 -56.05 0.54
C THR A 555 45.38 -55.57 1.94
N GLY A 556 44.48 -54.88 2.65
CA GLY A 556 44.69 -54.36 4.01
C GLY A 556 44.62 -55.40 5.13
N VAL A 557 44.17 -56.63 4.86
CA VAL A 557 44.12 -57.72 5.86
C VAL A 557 45.54 -58.14 6.23
N ARG A 558 46.00 -57.80 7.44
CA ARG A 558 47.24 -58.35 8.01
C ARG A 558 47.00 -59.82 8.35
N ASP A 559 48.06 -60.62 8.35
CA ASP A 559 48.00 -62.06 8.67
C ASP A 559 47.80 -62.26 10.19
N ASP A 560 46.68 -61.77 10.73
CA ASP A 560 46.48 -61.46 12.15
C ASP A 560 45.51 -62.40 12.89
N GLY A 561 45.41 -63.65 12.42
CA GLY A 561 44.73 -64.74 13.14
C GLY A 561 43.27 -64.96 12.79
N ILE A 562 42.82 -64.53 11.60
CA ILE A 562 41.56 -64.98 11.01
C ILE A 562 41.77 -66.40 10.47
N ASP A 563 41.11 -67.39 11.06
CA ASP A 563 41.15 -68.77 10.57
C ASP A 563 40.68 -68.82 9.10
N GLU A 564 41.39 -69.55 8.24
CA GLU A 564 40.97 -69.74 6.83
C GLU A 564 39.59 -70.40 6.71
N LYS A 565 39.13 -71.05 7.79
CA LYS A 565 37.81 -71.67 7.90
C LYS A 565 37.20 -71.44 9.29
N ALA A 566 35.92 -71.10 9.35
CA ALA A 566 35.15 -70.98 10.60
C ALA A 566 33.82 -71.74 10.50
N PRO A 567 33.30 -72.36 11.58
CA PRO A 567 31.97 -72.99 11.54
C PRO A 567 30.86 -72.01 11.17
N ILE A 568 29.85 -72.44 10.40
CA ILE A 568 28.69 -71.59 10.02
C ILE A 568 27.79 -71.16 11.19
N THR A 569 28.12 -71.59 12.40
CA THR A 569 27.42 -71.23 13.65
C THR A 569 28.17 -70.17 14.44
N THR A 570 29.32 -69.69 13.94
CA THR A 570 30.23 -68.82 14.67
C THR A 570 29.75 -67.37 14.67
N GLY A 571 29.58 -66.81 15.87
CA GLY A 571 29.34 -65.39 16.12
C GLY A 571 28.29 -64.70 15.24
N VAL A 572 28.54 -63.42 14.93
CA VAL A 572 27.69 -62.58 14.07
C VAL A 572 27.55 -63.15 12.65
N ALA A 573 28.64 -63.65 12.08
CA ALA A 573 28.71 -64.30 10.77
C ALA A 573 27.64 -65.40 10.61
N GLY A 574 27.62 -66.34 11.56
CA GLY A 574 26.68 -67.47 11.53
C GLY A 574 25.23 -67.04 11.71
N LYS A 575 24.96 -66.01 12.52
CA LYS A 575 23.60 -65.48 12.68
C LYS A 575 23.09 -64.83 11.41
N VAL A 576 23.90 -64.00 10.76
CA VAL A 576 23.52 -63.33 9.50
C VAL A 576 23.28 -64.36 8.39
N TYR A 577 24.14 -65.37 8.29
CA TYR A 577 23.94 -66.46 7.32
C TYR A 577 22.63 -67.23 7.55
N GLN A 578 22.30 -67.53 8.82
CA GLN A 578 21.08 -68.27 9.16
C GLN A 578 19.80 -67.44 9.03
N SER A 579 19.86 -66.13 9.32
CA SER A 579 18.70 -65.24 9.20
C SER A 579 18.48 -64.75 7.77
N GLY A 580 19.55 -64.59 6.99
CA GLY A 580 19.53 -63.89 5.71
C GLY A 580 19.38 -62.37 5.84
N GLU A 581 19.52 -61.82 7.06
CA GLU A 581 19.42 -60.38 7.32
C GLU A 581 20.80 -59.79 7.65
N SER A 582 21.20 -58.76 6.90
CA SER A 582 22.45 -58.06 7.11
C SER A 582 22.49 -57.34 8.47
N LYS A 583 23.69 -57.14 9.01
CA LYS A 583 23.87 -56.53 10.33
C LYS A 583 25.06 -55.57 10.37
N ILE A 584 24.80 -54.34 10.86
CA ILE A 584 25.84 -53.40 11.30
C ILE A 584 26.03 -53.57 12.82
N THR A 585 27.29 -53.70 13.23
CA THR A 585 27.72 -53.77 14.63
C THR A 585 28.56 -52.54 14.95
N GLY A 586 27.96 -51.55 15.60
CA GLY A 586 28.62 -50.27 15.94
C GLY A 586 29.80 -50.41 16.91
N ASP A 587 29.64 -51.22 17.95
CA ASP A 587 30.76 -51.70 18.79
C ASP A 587 30.66 -53.22 19.01
N VAL A 588 31.66 -53.95 18.54
CA VAL A 588 31.74 -55.42 18.68
C VAL A 588 31.81 -55.88 20.14
N ARG A 589 32.09 -55.00 21.11
CA ARG A 589 32.06 -55.36 22.54
C ARG A 589 30.68 -55.28 23.17
N ASP A 590 29.78 -54.54 22.55
CA ASP A 590 28.41 -54.35 23.03
C ASP A 590 27.47 -55.42 22.45
N ASP A 591 27.93 -56.16 21.45
CA ASP A 591 27.19 -57.23 20.80
C ASP A 591 27.53 -58.59 21.44
N PRO A 592 26.54 -59.30 22.03
CA PRO A 592 26.79 -60.57 22.72
C PRO A 592 27.20 -61.71 21.78
N ASP A 593 26.99 -61.54 20.48
CA ASP A 593 27.30 -62.54 19.46
C ASP A 593 28.62 -62.25 18.75
N ALA A 594 29.25 -61.11 19.01
CA ALA A 594 30.50 -60.74 18.37
C ALA A 594 31.70 -61.40 19.05
N GLU A 595 32.45 -62.18 18.28
CA GLU A 595 33.68 -62.83 18.69
C GLU A 595 34.83 -62.30 17.82
N PRO A 596 35.36 -61.08 18.07
CA PRO A 596 36.36 -60.48 17.20
C PRO A 596 37.69 -61.24 17.27
N ALA A 597 38.18 -61.71 16.11
CA ALA A 597 39.46 -62.40 16.00
C ALA A 597 40.66 -61.53 16.46
N ASN A 598 40.55 -60.21 16.29
CA ASN A 598 41.55 -59.25 16.74
C ASN A 598 40.92 -58.18 17.66
N SER A 599 41.54 -57.95 18.83
CA SER A 599 41.12 -56.92 19.78
C SER A 599 41.13 -55.49 19.21
N ALA A 600 41.82 -55.24 18.10
CA ALA A 600 41.85 -53.97 17.39
C ALA A 600 40.52 -53.68 16.66
N TYR A 601 39.76 -54.71 16.30
CA TYR A 601 38.47 -54.56 15.63
C TYR A 601 37.43 -54.00 16.60
N LYS A 602 36.72 -52.95 16.16
CA LYS A 602 35.78 -52.19 16.97
C LYS A 602 34.39 -52.16 16.38
N SER A 603 34.23 -52.10 15.06
CA SER A 603 32.93 -52.22 14.41
C SER A 603 33.02 -53.20 13.24
N ALA A 604 31.88 -53.77 12.87
CA ALA A 604 31.78 -54.70 11.75
C ALA A 604 30.46 -54.54 11.00
N MET A 605 30.46 -54.90 9.74
CA MET A 605 29.29 -55.04 8.89
C MET A 605 29.33 -56.43 8.27
N THR A 606 28.22 -57.16 8.30
CA THR A 606 28.14 -58.50 7.75
C THR A 606 26.88 -58.62 6.90
N VAL A 607 27.06 -59.06 5.65
CA VAL A 607 26.02 -59.16 4.62
C VAL A 607 25.98 -60.59 4.10
N PRO A 608 24.82 -61.25 4.01
CA PRO A 608 24.73 -62.60 3.48
C PRO A 608 24.86 -62.60 1.95
N ILE A 609 25.57 -63.59 1.42
CA ILE A 609 25.66 -63.88 -0.01
C ILE A 609 24.70 -65.03 -0.31
N ASP A 610 23.40 -64.75 -0.29
CA ASP A 610 22.36 -65.76 -0.46
C ASP A 610 22.55 -66.95 0.51
N ASP A 611 22.30 -68.18 0.06
CA ASP A 611 22.66 -69.41 0.75
C ASP A 611 24.13 -69.84 0.55
N PHE A 612 24.94 -69.06 -0.17
CA PHE A 612 26.31 -69.42 -0.52
C PHE A 612 27.34 -69.04 0.53
N GLY A 613 27.14 -67.95 1.26
CA GLY A 613 28.21 -67.39 2.07
C GLY A 613 27.88 -66.07 2.76
N ILE A 614 28.91 -65.37 3.18
CA ILE A 614 28.83 -64.05 3.81
C ILE A 614 29.95 -63.15 3.28
N PHE A 615 29.68 -61.85 3.33
CA PHE A 615 30.66 -60.79 3.11
C PHE A 615 30.82 -60.01 4.41
N GLN A 616 32.06 -59.85 4.87
CA GLN A 616 32.35 -59.15 6.12
C GLN A 616 33.24 -57.94 5.86
N VAL A 617 32.91 -56.83 6.53
CA VAL A 617 33.71 -55.61 6.55
C VAL A 617 33.97 -55.22 7.99
N ILE A 618 35.21 -54.85 8.33
CA ILE A 618 35.63 -54.60 9.71
C ILE A 618 36.40 -53.28 9.80
N SER A 619 36.23 -52.55 10.91
CA SER A 619 36.97 -51.32 11.19
C SER A 619 37.52 -51.30 12.61
N ASN A 620 38.63 -50.58 12.80
CA ASN A 620 39.24 -50.34 14.11
C ASN A 620 38.63 -49.13 14.86
N LYS A 621 37.62 -48.48 14.27
CA LYS A 621 36.86 -47.38 14.85
C LYS A 621 35.48 -47.88 15.28
N LYS A 622 34.94 -47.34 16.37
CA LYS A 622 33.52 -47.55 16.72
C LYS A 622 32.63 -46.79 15.75
N ASP A 623 31.41 -47.28 15.55
CA ASP A 623 30.33 -46.64 14.78
C ASP A 623 30.83 -46.12 13.42
N TYR A 624 31.70 -46.92 12.79
CA TYR A 624 32.38 -46.50 11.56
C TYR A 624 31.46 -46.61 10.33
N PHE A 625 30.56 -47.61 10.33
CA PHE A 625 29.66 -47.89 9.23
C PHE A 625 28.28 -47.29 9.51
N ASP A 626 27.69 -46.69 8.49
CA ASP A 626 26.31 -46.18 8.53
C ASP A 626 25.38 -46.98 7.60
N GLU A 627 24.10 -46.60 7.55
CA GLU A 627 23.11 -47.27 6.69
C GLU A 627 23.45 -47.15 5.20
N VAL A 628 24.13 -46.08 4.77
CA VAL A 628 24.51 -45.90 3.36
C VAL A 628 25.62 -46.88 2.98
N ASP A 629 26.58 -47.12 3.87
CA ASP A 629 27.61 -48.15 3.68
C ASP A 629 26.98 -49.54 3.54
N LEU A 630 25.94 -49.84 4.33
CA LEU A 630 25.22 -51.11 4.24
C LEU A 630 24.48 -51.26 2.92
N GLU A 631 23.70 -50.25 2.51
CA GLU A 631 22.94 -50.27 1.24
C GLU A 631 23.87 -50.48 0.04
N LEU A 632 25.01 -49.78 -0.01
CA LEU A 632 25.98 -49.93 -1.09
C LEU A 632 26.66 -51.31 -1.09
N THR A 633 26.91 -51.87 0.10
CA THR A 633 27.47 -53.23 0.22
C THR A 633 26.47 -54.28 -0.20
N GLU A 634 25.22 -54.18 0.23
CA GLU A 634 24.13 -55.06 -0.19
C GLU A 634 23.94 -55.04 -1.70
N LEU A 635 24.04 -53.87 -2.34
CA LEU A 635 24.00 -53.75 -3.80
C LEU A 635 25.12 -54.54 -4.49
N LEU A 636 26.37 -54.38 -4.02
CA LEU A 636 27.52 -55.12 -4.52
C LEU A 636 27.36 -56.64 -4.32
N ILE A 637 26.85 -57.05 -3.15
CA ILE A 637 26.62 -58.47 -2.83
C ILE A 637 25.45 -59.06 -3.61
N ALA A 638 24.42 -58.28 -3.91
CA ALA A 638 23.33 -58.71 -4.79
C ALA A 638 23.85 -59.04 -6.19
N HIS A 639 24.73 -58.20 -6.76
CA HIS A 639 25.38 -58.46 -8.04
C HIS A 639 26.29 -59.70 -7.98
N THR A 640 27.06 -59.83 -6.90
CA THR A 640 27.93 -60.99 -6.64
C THR A 640 27.12 -62.30 -6.58
N SER A 641 26.04 -62.32 -5.81
CA SER A 641 25.14 -63.48 -5.68
C SER A 641 24.53 -63.86 -7.04
N ALA A 642 24.05 -62.87 -7.80
CA ALA A 642 23.48 -63.12 -9.12
C ALA A 642 24.50 -63.74 -10.09
N ALA A 643 25.75 -63.28 -10.07
CA ALA A 643 26.83 -63.82 -10.90
C ALA A 643 27.17 -65.27 -10.51
N ILE A 644 27.30 -65.57 -9.22
CA ILE A 644 27.54 -66.94 -8.72
C ILE A 644 26.38 -67.87 -9.13
N LYS A 645 25.13 -67.43 -8.95
CA LYS A 645 23.94 -68.19 -9.38
C LYS A 645 23.99 -68.53 -10.85
N ARG A 646 24.37 -67.57 -11.69
CA ARG A 646 24.51 -67.75 -13.14
C ARG A 646 25.56 -68.83 -13.45
N ILE A 647 26.79 -68.67 -12.94
CA ILE A 647 27.90 -69.61 -13.19
C ILE A 647 27.50 -71.04 -12.78
N ARG A 648 26.97 -71.22 -11.57
CA ARG A 648 26.51 -72.54 -11.09
C ARG A 648 25.39 -73.12 -11.94
N ALA A 649 24.44 -72.30 -12.38
CA ALA A 649 23.35 -72.76 -13.23
C ALA A 649 23.86 -73.20 -14.61
N GLU A 650 24.80 -72.46 -15.20
CA GLU A 650 25.43 -72.80 -16.47
C GLU A 650 26.24 -74.10 -16.37
N GLU A 651 27.05 -74.27 -15.33
CA GLU A 651 27.77 -75.52 -15.05
C GLU A 651 26.80 -76.69 -14.87
N ARG A 652 25.69 -76.47 -14.15
CA ARG A 652 24.67 -77.50 -13.96
C ARG A 652 23.99 -77.88 -15.28
N ILE A 653 23.70 -76.91 -16.14
CA ILE A 653 23.13 -77.16 -17.48
C ILE A 653 24.12 -77.95 -18.33
N LYS A 654 25.40 -77.56 -18.36
CA LYS A 654 26.46 -78.31 -19.08
C LYS A 654 26.57 -79.75 -18.58
N TYR A 655 26.56 -79.95 -17.26
CA TYR A 655 26.60 -81.27 -16.65
C TYR A 655 25.38 -82.13 -17.03
N LEU A 656 24.17 -81.59 -16.91
CA LEU A 656 22.93 -82.30 -17.27
C LEU A 656 22.83 -82.59 -18.78
N GLY A 657 23.49 -81.79 -19.62
CA GLY A 657 23.60 -82.04 -21.05
C GLY A 657 24.33 -83.35 -21.39
N TYR A 658 25.26 -83.80 -20.53
CA TYR A 658 26.09 -84.98 -20.77
C TYR A 658 25.86 -86.15 -19.82
N HIS A 659 25.18 -85.96 -18.68
CA HIS A 659 24.96 -87.01 -17.68
C HIS A 659 23.49 -87.44 -17.58
N ASP A 660 23.26 -88.72 -17.26
CA ASP A 660 21.95 -89.29 -16.96
C ASP A 660 21.50 -88.91 -15.54
N SER A 661 20.33 -88.29 -15.45
CA SER A 661 19.78 -87.76 -14.19
C SER A 661 19.56 -88.80 -13.08
N LEU A 662 19.46 -90.09 -13.41
CA LEU A 662 19.22 -91.14 -12.42
C LEU A 662 20.53 -91.76 -11.91
N THR A 663 21.47 -92.03 -12.82
CA THR A 663 22.64 -92.87 -12.53
C THR A 663 23.95 -92.11 -12.38
N ASP A 664 23.98 -90.82 -12.73
CA ASP A 664 25.20 -89.99 -12.76
C ASP A 664 26.24 -90.44 -13.81
N LEU A 665 25.95 -91.52 -14.56
CA LEU A 665 26.71 -91.94 -15.73
C LEU A 665 26.50 -90.95 -16.88
N TYR A 666 27.32 -91.06 -17.93
CA TYR A 666 27.04 -90.30 -19.14
C TYR A 666 25.70 -90.71 -19.75
N ASN A 667 25.05 -89.79 -20.45
CA ASN A 667 23.80 -90.04 -21.15
C ASN A 667 24.07 -90.54 -22.58
N ARG A 668 22.99 -90.89 -23.27
CA ARG A 668 23.03 -91.34 -24.67
C ARG A 668 23.70 -90.35 -25.62
N ALA A 669 23.36 -89.06 -25.52
CA ALA A 669 23.89 -88.04 -26.43
C ALA A 669 25.42 -87.93 -26.32
N TYR A 670 25.95 -87.94 -25.10
CA TYR A 670 27.39 -87.96 -24.88
C TYR A 670 28.04 -89.25 -25.40
N PHE A 671 27.41 -90.41 -25.21
CA PHE A 671 27.93 -91.67 -25.75
C PHE A 671 28.02 -91.66 -27.28
N GLU A 672 26.98 -91.20 -27.97
CA GLU A 672 26.95 -91.11 -29.45
C GLU A 672 28.05 -90.16 -29.94
N GLU A 673 28.15 -88.96 -29.36
CA GLU A 673 29.17 -87.97 -29.70
C GLU A 673 30.60 -88.51 -29.48
N GLU A 674 30.83 -89.16 -28.34
CA GLU A 674 32.14 -89.72 -28.02
C GLU A 674 32.49 -90.96 -28.84
N MET A 675 31.50 -91.76 -29.24
CA MET A 675 31.72 -92.90 -30.14
C MET A 675 32.28 -92.43 -31.49
N GLU A 676 31.70 -91.38 -32.07
CA GLU A 676 32.22 -90.75 -33.29
C GLU A 676 33.59 -90.10 -33.06
N ARG A 677 33.74 -89.33 -31.96
CA ARG A 677 34.98 -88.61 -31.63
C ARG A 677 36.17 -89.54 -31.39
N LEU A 678 35.92 -90.69 -30.77
CA LEU A 678 36.94 -91.68 -30.45
C LEU A 678 37.26 -92.63 -31.62
N ASP A 679 36.49 -92.63 -32.72
CA ASP A 679 36.73 -93.44 -33.91
C ASP A 679 37.91 -92.90 -34.74
N VAL A 680 39.11 -93.02 -34.18
CA VAL A 680 40.37 -92.59 -34.80
C VAL A 680 41.43 -93.69 -34.69
N LYS A 681 42.36 -93.73 -35.65
CA LYS A 681 43.40 -94.77 -35.74
C LYS A 681 44.18 -95.01 -34.44
N ARG A 682 44.41 -93.96 -33.63
CA ARG A 682 45.15 -94.06 -32.35
C ARG A 682 44.39 -94.85 -31.27
N ASN A 683 43.08 -94.97 -31.39
CA ASN A 683 42.22 -95.65 -30.43
C ASN A 683 41.90 -97.09 -30.85
N LEU A 684 42.44 -97.57 -31.98
CA LEU A 684 42.27 -98.95 -32.42
C LEU A 684 43.24 -99.90 -31.69
N PRO A 685 42.83 -101.15 -31.38
CA PRO A 685 41.48 -101.69 -31.54
C PRO A 685 40.46 -100.98 -30.63
N PHE A 686 39.24 -100.75 -31.12
CA PHE A 686 38.20 -100.03 -30.38
C PHE A 686 37.00 -100.97 -30.17
N SER A 687 36.69 -101.28 -28.91
CA SER A 687 35.60 -102.21 -28.58
C SER A 687 34.39 -101.49 -28.02
N ILE A 688 33.20 -101.95 -28.40
CA ILE A 688 31.91 -101.47 -27.90
C ILE A 688 31.21 -102.62 -27.17
N ILE A 689 30.74 -102.37 -25.95
CA ILE A 689 29.87 -103.30 -25.22
C ILE A 689 28.51 -102.64 -25.01
N ILE A 690 27.44 -103.32 -25.42
CA ILE A 690 26.06 -102.92 -25.13
C ILE A 690 25.45 -103.90 -24.14
N GLY A 691 24.74 -103.37 -23.16
CA GLY A 691 24.15 -104.14 -22.07
C GLY A 691 22.70 -103.79 -21.81
N ASP A 692 21.86 -104.79 -21.54
CA ASP A 692 20.45 -104.61 -21.19
C ASP A 692 20.10 -105.38 -19.92
N LEU A 693 19.43 -104.69 -18.99
CA LEU A 693 19.08 -105.24 -17.68
C LEU A 693 17.79 -106.07 -17.73
N ASN A 694 17.94 -107.40 -17.63
CA ASN A 694 16.80 -108.30 -17.59
C ASN A 694 16.07 -108.27 -16.25
N ASN A 695 14.76 -108.58 -16.30
CA ASN A 695 13.85 -108.68 -15.16
C ASN A 695 13.59 -107.37 -14.38
N LEU A 696 14.08 -106.21 -14.85
CA LEU A 696 13.77 -104.92 -14.22
C LEU A 696 12.26 -104.66 -14.16
N LYS A 697 11.52 -104.98 -15.23
CA LYS A 697 10.05 -104.87 -15.26
C LYS A 697 9.37 -105.65 -14.13
N LYS A 698 9.86 -106.85 -13.77
CA LYS A 698 9.31 -107.64 -12.65
C LYS A 698 9.53 -106.95 -11.31
N VAL A 699 10.65 -106.24 -11.15
CA VAL A 699 10.92 -105.42 -9.96
C VAL A 699 9.96 -104.23 -9.91
N ASN A 700 9.81 -103.51 -11.02
CA ASN A 700 8.88 -102.36 -11.11
C ASN A 700 7.44 -102.78 -10.81
N ASP A 701 6.98 -103.87 -11.42
CA ASP A 701 5.61 -104.37 -11.27
C ASP A 701 5.32 -104.87 -9.84
N LYS A 702 6.32 -105.43 -9.13
CA LYS A 702 6.16 -105.98 -7.77
C LYS A 702 6.47 -104.99 -6.65
N TYR A 703 7.38 -104.03 -6.86
CA TYR A 703 7.93 -103.17 -5.80
C TYR A 703 7.91 -101.65 -6.12
N GLY A 704 7.44 -101.25 -7.29
CA GLY A 704 7.35 -99.85 -7.72
C GLY A 704 8.60 -99.32 -8.42
N HIS A 705 8.43 -98.23 -9.18
CA HIS A 705 9.48 -97.63 -10.00
C HIS A 705 10.66 -97.12 -9.17
N ASP A 706 10.44 -96.51 -8.00
CA ASP A 706 11.52 -96.04 -7.11
C ASP A 706 12.50 -97.17 -6.73
N LYS A 707 12.02 -98.42 -6.66
CA LYS A 707 12.85 -99.60 -6.37
C LYS A 707 13.53 -100.16 -7.60
N GLY A 708 12.94 -100.04 -8.78
CA GLY A 708 13.65 -100.27 -10.04
C GLY A 708 14.79 -99.28 -10.24
N ASP A 709 14.56 -98.02 -9.91
CA ASP A 709 15.55 -96.95 -9.96
C ASP A 709 16.74 -97.22 -9.02
N GLU A 710 16.46 -97.73 -7.81
CA GLU A 710 17.50 -98.20 -6.88
C GLU A 710 18.33 -99.34 -7.48
N VAL A 711 17.69 -100.30 -8.17
CA VAL A 711 18.36 -101.39 -8.88
C VAL A 711 19.24 -100.84 -10.02
N ILE A 712 18.73 -99.92 -10.83
CA ILE A 712 19.48 -99.30 -11.93
C ILE A 712 20.72 -98.57 -11.39
N LYS A 713 20.58 -97.76 -10.33
CA LYS A 713 21.71 -97.06 -9.67
C LYS A 713 22.78 -98.02 -9.16
N ASN A 714 22.37 -99.13 -8.56
CA ASN A 714 23.31 -100.14 -8.06
C ASN A 714 24.06 -100.84 -9.20
N ILE A 715 23.37 -101.14 -10.31
CA ILE A 715 23.99 -101.72 -11.51
C ILE A 715 24.96 -100.71 -12.15
N ALA A 716 24.56 -99.45 -12.29
CA ALA A 716 25.41 -98.38 -12.80
C ALA A 716 26.70 -98.24 -11.98
N LYS A 717 26.60 -98.25 -10.64
CA LYS A 717 27.77 -98.22 -9.76
C LYS A 717 28.69 -99.44 -9.97
N LYS A 718 28.11 -100.65 -10.02
CA LYS A 718 28.88 -101.87 -10.29
C LYS A 718 29.56 -101.86 -11.66
N LEU A 719 28.90 -101.31 -12.69
CA LEU A 719 29.50 -101.15 -14.01
C LEU A 719 30.67 -100.16 -13.96
N LYS A 720 30.49 -99.02 -13.28
CA LYS A 720 31.54 -97.99 -13.11
C LYS A 720 32.79 -98.54 -12.41
N ASP A 721 32.62 -99.35 -11.37
CA ASP A 721 33.72 -100.01 -10.66
C ASP A 721 34.53 -101.01 -11.54
N ASN A 722 33.99 -101.37 -12.71
CA ASN A 722 34.61 -102.30 -13.67
C ASN A 722 35.21 -101.59 -14.90
N CYS A 723 35.14 -100.27 -14.97
CA CYS A 723 35.67 -99.46 -16.07
C CYS A 723 37.00 -98.80 -15.67
N ARG A 724 37.86 -98.53 -16.65
CA ARG A 724 39.03 -97.66 -16.50
C ARG A 724 38.60 -96.20 -16.61
N GLU A 725 39.49 -95.29 -16.23
CA GLU A 725 39.25 -93.84 -16.33
C GLU A 725 39.00 -93.39 -17.79
N ASP A 726 39.69 -94.00 -18.76
CA ASP A 726 39.53 -93.73 -20.19
C ASP A 726 38.32 -94.47 -20.84
N ASP A 727 37.64 -95.35 -20.10
CA ASP A 727 36.47 -96.08 -20.62
C ASP A 727 35.22 -95.20 -20.44
N ILE A 728 34.41 -95.06 -21.48
CA ILE A 728 33.18 -94.25 -21.41
C ILE A 728 32.02 -95.19 -21.09
N LEU A 729 31.46 -95.03 -19.90
CA LEU A 729 30.26 -95.74 -19.45
C LEU A 729 29.07 -94.79 -19.48
N ALA A 730 28.05 -95.15 -20.26
CA ALA A 730 26.81 -94.40 -20.36
C ALA A 730 25.59 -95.26 -20.07
N ARG A 731 24.53 -94.63 -19.57
CA ARG A 731 23.19 -95.20 -19.61
C ARG A 731 22.53 -94.75 -20.93
N TRP A 732 22.35 -95.70 -21.82
CA TRP A 732 21.83 -95.45 -23.16
C TRP A 732 20.33 -95.16 -23.16
N GLY A 733 19.58 -95.81 -22.26
CA GLY A 733 18.16 -95.52 -22.03
C GLY A 733 17.49 -96.62 -21.22
N GLY A 734 16.56 -96.27 -20.32
CA GLY A 734 15.80 -97.27 -19.55
C GLY A 734 16.70 -98.24 -18.77
N ASP A 735 16.69 -99.51 -19.17
CA ASP A 735 17.51 -100.62 -18.66
C ASP A 735 18.82 -100.86 -19.43
N GLU A 736 19.14 -100.04 -20.42
CA GLU A 736 20.28 -100.20 -21.33
C GLU A 736 21.51 -99.36 -20.93
N PHE A 737 22.69 -99.96 -21.08
CA PHE A 737 23.99 -99.38 -20.80
C PHE A 737 24.93 -99.60 -21.98
N GLY A 738 25.78 -98.61 -22.25
CA GLY A 738 26.82 -98.69 -23.27
C GLY A 738 28.19 -98.45 -22.67
N LEU A 739 29.20 -99.20 -23.12
CA LEU A 739 30.60 -98.98 -22.80
C LEU A 739 31.42 -98.82 -24.09
N LEU A 740 32.19 -97.73 -24.17
CA LEU A 740 33.22 -97.53 -25.19
C LEU A 740 34.60 -97.81 -24.58
N LEU A 741 35.34 -98.73 -25.20
CA LEU A 741 36.63 -99.21 -24.71
C LEU A 741 37.72 -98.90 -25.76
N PRO A 742 38.28 -97.67 -25.78
CA PRO A 742 39.38 -97.33 -26.68
C PRO A 742 40.62 -98.19 -26.38
N GLN A 743 41.43 -98.45 -27.41
CA GLN A 743 42.68 -99.23 -27.33
C GLN A 743 42.51 -100.61 -26.69
N THR A 744 41.35 -101.23 -26.89
CA THR A 744 40.98 -102.51 -26.31
C THR A 744 40.59 -103.49 -27.41
N ASP A 745 41.35 -104.57 -27.53
CA ASP A 745 41.07 -105.66 -28.47
C ASP A 745 39.91 -106.56 -28.00
N ASN A 746 39.39 -107.38 -28.92
CA ASN A 746 38.24 -108.23 -28.63
C ASN A 746 38.49 -109.20 -27.47
N LYS A 747 39.71 -109.75 -27.36
CA LYS A 747 40.08 -110.68 -26.27
C LYS A 747 40.07 -109.98 -24.91
N THR A 748 40.52 -108.73 -24.84
CA THR A 748 40.53 -107.94 -23.61
C THR A 748 39.13 -107.47 -23.27
N ALA A 749 38.36 -107.02 -24.26
CA ALA A 749 36.96 -106.64 -24.07
C ALA A 749 36.09 -107.83 -23.60
N GLN A 750 36.34 -109.04 -24.11
CA GLN A 750 35.70 -110.27 -23.60
C GLN A 750 35.99 -110.51 -22.12
N LYS A 751 37.21 -110.24 -21.64
CA LYS A 751 37.55 -110.34 -20.20
C LYS A 751 36.82 -109.28 -19.38
N VAL A 752 36.69 -108.06 -19.89
CA VAL A 752 35.89 -107.00 -19.26
C VAL A 752 34.43 -107.43 -19.15
N MET A 753 33.85 -107.91 -20.26
CA MET A 753 32.48 -108.45 -20.30
C MET A 753 32.27 -109.61 -19.31
N GLN A 754 33.23 -110.55 -19.23
CA GLN A 754 33.18 -111.65 -18.25
C GLN A 754 33.25 -111.16 -16.80
N ARG A 755 34.10 -110.16 -16.51
CA ARG A 755 34.21 -109.57 -15.17
C ARG A 755 32.92 -108.86 -14.78
N ILE A 756 32.35 -108.07 -15.68
CA ILE A 756 31.04 -107.42 -15.50
C ILE A 756 29.98 -108.49 -15.23
N HIS A 757 29.93 -109.54 -16.05
CA HIS A 757 29.00 -110.64 -15.87
C HIS A 757 29.15 -111.26 -14.48
N MET A 758 30.33 -111.74 -14.07
CA MET A 758 30.55 -112.36 -12.76
C MET A 758 30.17 -111.48 -11.56
N ASN A 759 30.38 -110.16 -11.66
CA ASN A 759 30.02 -109.20 -10.61
C ASN A 759 28.51 -108.91 -10.52
N ILE A 760 27.75 -109.23 -11.58
CA ILE A 760 26.31 -109.03 -11.68
C ILE A 760 25.52 -110.35 -11.55
N THR A 761 26.04 -111.51 -12.00
CA THR A 761 25.31 -112.81 -12.07
C THR A 761 24.76 -113.30 -10.71
N ASN A 762 25.28 -112.81 -9.58
CA ASN A 762 24.79 -113.14 -8.23
C ASN A 762 23.98 -112.01 -7.57
N TYR A 763 23.59 -110.97 -8.31
CA TYR A 763 22.78 -109.88 -7.78
C TYR A 763 21.29 -110.22 -7.90
N SER A 764 20.67 -110.59 -6.79
CA SER A 764 19.22 -110.67 -6.68
C SER A 764 18.70 -109.45 -5.91
N TYR A 765 17.63 -108.84 -6.44
CA TYR A 765 16.85 -107.91 -5.64
C TYR A 765 15.71 -108.69 -4.98
N LYS A 766 15.91 -109.02 -3.70
CA LYS A 766 15.07 -109.94 -2.94
C LYS A 766 15.00 -111.34 -3.57
N GLU A 767 13.90 -111.65 -4.25
CA GLU A 767 13.62 -112.96 -4.88
C GLU A 767 13.72 -112.91 -6.41
N ILE A 768 14.06 -111.75 -6.99
CA ILE A 768 14.14 -111.56 -8.44
C ILE A 768 15.62 -111.48 -8.82
N ASP A 769 16.07 -112.47 -9.60
CA ASP A 769 17.41 -112.48 -10.17
C ASP A 769 17.53 -111.40 -11.26
N ILE A 770 18.53 -110.54 -11.11
CA ILE A 770 18.81 -109.43 -12.00
C ILE A 770 20.07 -109.77 -12.79
N ASN A 771 19.92 -109.87 -14.11
CA ASN A 771 20.99 -110.29 -15.01
C ASN A 771 21.16 -109.24 -16.10
N LEU A 772 22.40 -108.97 -16.49
CA LEU A 772 22.72 -108.06 -17.60
C LEU A 772 23.05 -108.90 -18.84
N ALA A 773 22.24 -108.80 -19.89
CA ALA A 773 22.60 -109.33 -21.21
C ALA A 773 23.65 -108.40 -21.81
N LEU A 774 24.74 -108.94 -22.36
CA LEU A 774 25.86 -108.15 -22.89
C LEU A 774 26.19 -108.63 -24.31
N GLY A 775 26.42 -107.68 -25.21
CA GLY A 775 26.95 -107.89 -26.55
C GLY A 775 28.21 -107.08 -26.76
N LEU A 776 29.13 -107.61 -27.58
CA LEU A 776 30.46 -107.05 -27.80
C LEU A 776 30.79 -107.10 -29.29
N ALA A 777 31.33 -106.01 -29.82
CA ALA A 777 31.99 -105.97 -31.12
C ALA A 777 33.28 -105.13 -31.03
N THR A 778 34.21 -105.36 -31.94
CA THR A 778 35.51 -104.67 -31.93
C THR A 778 35.90 -104.24 -33.33
N LYS A 779 36.10 -102.93 -33.48
CA LYS A 779 36.73 -102.33 -34.65
C LYS A 779 38.24 -102.54 -34.60
N THR A 780 38.81 -103.07 -35.67
CA THR A 780 40.26 -103.35 -35.77
C THR A 780 40.94 -102.60 -36.91
N ASN A 781 40.16 -102.08 -37.86
CA ASN A 781 40.62 -101.39 -39.04
C ASN A 781 39.94 -100.00 -39.16
N PRO A 782 40.69 -98.91 -39.45
CA PRO A 782 40.11 -97.59 -39.62
C PRO A 782 39.10 -97.45 -40.77
N PHE A 783 38.99 -98.43 -41.68
CA PHE A 783 38.04 -98.41 -42.79
C PHE A 783 36.70 -99.10 -42.48
N GLU A 784 36.57 -99.79 -41.34
CA GLU A 784 35.27 -100.31 -40.87
C GLU A 784 34.38 -99.12 -40.49
N ASP A 785 33.06 -99.25 -40.57
CA ASP A 785 32.13 -98.20 -40.10
C ASP A 785 31.83 -98.42 -38.61
N ILE A 786 31.99 -97.38 -37.77
CA ILE A 786 31.75 -97.52 -36.32
C ILE A 786 30.28 -97.81 -36.01
N ASP A 787 29.35 -97.33 -36.84
CA ASP A 787 27.92 -97.59 -36.68
C ASP A 787 27.58 -99.06 -36.97
N GLU A 788 28.27 -99.69 -37.93
CA GLU A 788 28.15 -101.13 -38.20
C GLU A 788 28.69 -101.96 -37.01
N ILE A 789 29.79 -101.53 -36.39
CA ILE A 789 30.36 -102.18 -35.20
C ILE A 789 29.43 -102.01 -33.98
N PHE A 790 28.85 -100.83 -33.78
CA PHE A 790 27.85 -100.61 -32.72
C PHE A 790 26.64 -101.54 -32.93
N LYS A 791 26.14 -101.62 -34.16
CA LYS A 791 25.02 -102.50 -34.51
C LYS A 791 25.36 -103.97 -34.29
N GLU A 792 26.58 -104.41 -34.63
CA GLU A 792 27.05 -105.76 -34.32
C GLU A 792 27.07 -106.03 -32.81
N ALA A 793 27.51 -105.06 -32.00
CA ALA A 793 27.48 -105.20 -30.54
C ALA A 793 26.05 -105.30 -29.99
N ASP A 794 25.12 -104.53 -30.53
CA ASP A 794 23.69 -104.57 -30.17
C ASP A 794 23.02 -105.91 -30.59
N ASP A 795 23.23 -106.35 -31.82
CA ASP A 795 22.73 -107.64 -32.33
C ASP A 795 23.26 -108.81 -31.46
N ASN A 796 24.55 -108.79 -31.11
CA ASN A 796 25.16 -109.77 -30.20
C ASN A 796 24.55 -109.73 -28.79
N MET A 797 24.10 -108.57 -28.32
CA MET A 797 23.42 -108.43 -27.02
C MET A 797 22.05 -109.09 -27.06
N TYR A 798 21.27 -108.87 -28.13
CA TYR A 798 19.95 -109.48 -28.33
C TYR A 798 20.01 -111.01 -28.44
N ASP A 799 21.03 -111.54 -29.13
CA ASP A 799 21.27 -112.98 -29.20
C ASP A 799 21.54 -113.57 -27.81
N ASN A 800 22.39 -112.90 -27.02
CA ASN A 800 22.70 -113.32 -25.65
C ASN A 800 21.47 -113.22 -24.73
N LYS A 801 20.65 -112.18 -24.89
CA LYS A 801 19.37 -112.01 -24.17
C LYS A 801 18.40 -113.16 -24.43
N SER A 802 18.39 -113.69 -25.65
CA SER A 802 17.54 -114.82 -26.07
C SER A 802 18.01 -116.15 -25.46
N VAL A 803 19.33 -116.37 -25.37
CA VAL A 803 19.94 -117.56 -24.73
C VAL A 803 19.70 -117.56 -23.21
N ILE A 804 19.83 -116.40 -22.55
CA ILE A 804 19.59 -116.27 -21.11
C ILE A 804 18.11 -116.53 -20.75
N LYS A 805 17.16 -116.13 -21.61
CA LYS A 805 15.73 -116.44 -21.43
C LYS A 805 15.40 -117.93 -21.62
N GLY A 806 16.14 -118.66 -22.46
CA GLY A 806 15.91 -120.08 -22.73
C GLY A 806 16.39 -121.05 -21.65
N ASN A 807 17.29 -120.61 -20.75
CA ASN A 807 17.85 -121.45 -19.69
C ASN A 807 17.10 -121.38 -18.34
N VAL A 808 15.95 -120.70 -18.27
CA VAL A 808 15.15 -120.52 -17.03
C VAL A 808 13.66 -120.89 -17.24
N SER A 809 13.35 -121.78 -18.18
CA SER A 809 12.00 -122.36 -18.31
C SER A 809 11.83 -123.64 -17.49
#